data_AF-A0A1C7H7H2-F1
#
_entry.id   AF-A0A1C7H7H2-F1
#
_cell.length_a   1.000
_cell.length_b   1.000
_cell.length_c   1.000
_cell.angle_alpha   90.00
_cell.angle_beta   90.00
_cell.angle_gamma   90.00
#
_symmetry.space_group_name_H-M   'P 1'
#
loop_
_entity.id
_entity.type
_entity.pdbx_description
1 polymer ?
#
loop_
_entity_poly.entity_id
_entity_poly.type
_entity_poly.pdbx_seq_one_letter_code
_entity_poly.pdbx_strand_id
1 'polypeptide(L)'
;MKKSNLLFSAVMALAMGSLASCSSDDLVTEVQGQETTVDHDQVRYLNVTIASAGGVGTRAETTDNDFLQGDEPKENFIENMTFVFYDAAGVPTGQAYDLSSSDIADEDFESSTGSVGKIWKSIIPVSLVQGQNLPSYVMCFINPVGSAEFKSKPLSEIEGIIRQEVVRGNGNFPMTNSVYYGDNPITGETKVRMIATPVNTGQLYTSEEAAKADGAQAIDIYVERYAARVTLNLASGTDVIVPNATDVNGYTLTFVPEFWRPNAIDQNIFAVKRYGLLGDGNIPNYNPTFAELQANFKNKTWWNEPEKSRSYWACSPSYYDNEYPKVSDDITDIAAKNDYTGTTDEDKYPYTLHYFNYNQIEAGKVEGGSPLQGSVKWENGFSKTFYARETTTAAKAWGWENTENTAYNPLASIASAVIVGHYELEATGGSAAVPEGDKTFYLYGKTEGKWNLYFESSIVGAMVKQQSVVLKRTAPNTYEAYREEDGFIVEHPSKSVRDIKNTTVAGRLVALQLDPLALPTGDNELYYYDVTQPEGNRYTQITTGNVEIVNSNLLSTGYASKYGDGIGYFNIPIEHLGGAVKTEDGKSYNFAQCPPGSFGIVRNHAYTINVNKISGLATPLRDKMQPIVPPVDEVSYYISARLNILNWRIVPTQDVEL
;
A
#
# COMPACT_ATOMS: atom_id res chain seq x y z
N MET A 1 13.36 44.24 -41.61
CA MET A 1 14.84 44.14 -41.73
C MET A 1 15.29 42.82 -41.11
N LYS A 2 16.29 42.13 -41.67
CA LYS A 2 16.95 40.98 -41.04
C LYS A 2 18.35 41.40 -40.55
N LYS A 3 18.88 40.76 -39.51
CA LYS A 3 20.31 40.69 -39.22
C LYS A 3 20.66 39.28 -38.77
N SER A 4 21.44 38.57 -39.60
CA SER A 4 22.28 37.46 -39.18
C SER A 4 23.63 37.99 -38.72
N ASN A 5 24.41 37.17 -38.03
CA ASN A 5 25.81 36.95 -38.41
C ASN A 5 26.29 35.58 -37.90
N LEU A 6 27.20 34.98 -38.66
CA LEU A 6 27.88 33.71 -38.40
C LEU A 6 29.37 34.00 -38.10
N LEU A 7 30.13 32.94 -37.82
CA LEU A 7 31.60 32.90 -37.65
C LEU A 7 32.08 33.46 -36.29
N PHE A 8 33.18 32.97 -35.70
CA PHE A 8 34.31 32.23 -36.29
C PHE A 8 34.65 30.89 -35.64
N SER A 9 35.33 30.06 -36.41
CA SER A 9 36.01 28.82 -36.01
C SER A 9 37.54 28.96 -36.11
N ALA A 10 38.24 27.96 -35.56
CA ALA A 10 39.63 27.58 -35.83
C ALA A 10 40.79 28.51 -35.39
N VAL A 11 41.56 27.99 -34.41
CA VAL A 11 43.03 27.90 -34.51
C VAL A 11 43.39 26.41 -34.35
N MET A 12 44.47 25.95 -34.99
CA MET A 12 44.71 24.53 -35.27
C MET A 12 46.18 24.13 -34.99
N ALA A 13 46.39 22.82 -34.80
CA ALA A 13 47.52 22.01 -35.31
C ALA A 13 48.56 21.40 -34.34
N LEU A 14 48.98 20.19 -34.73
CA LEU A 14 50.17 19.40 -34.37
C LEU A 14 50.39 18.89 -32.94
N ALA A 15 50.04 17.62 -32.73
CA ALA A 15 51.05 16.59 -32.40
C ALA A 15 50.60 15.22 -32.98
N MET A 16 51.36 14.65 -33.91
CA MET A 16 51.08 13.35 -34.56
C MET A 16 52.30 12.44 -34.41
N GLY A 17 52.12 11.15 -34.10
CA GLY A 17 53.25 10.22 -34.04
C GLY A 17 52.91 8.79 -33.60
N SER A 18 52.75 7.89 -34.57
CA SER A 18 52.58 6.42 -34.43
C SER A 18 51.31 5.95 -33.69
N LEU A 19 50.70 4.81 -34.01
CA LEU A 19 51.12 3.67 -34.85
C LEU A 19 50.17 3.43 -36.05
N ALA A 20 50.58 2.57 -36.98
CA ALA A 20 49.76 2.10 -38.10
C ALA A 20 49.81 0.58 -38.23
N SER A 21 48.66 -0.06 -38.50
CA SER A 21 48.52 -1.26 -39.34
C SER A 21 47.03 -1.56 -39.55
N CYS A 22 46.63 -1.95 -40.76
CA CYS A 22 45.23 -2.18 -41.12
C CYS A 22 44.88 -3.67 -41.19
N SER A 23 43.62 -4.00 -40.89
CA SER A 23 42.80 -5.02 -41.57
C SER A 23 41.35 -4.84 -41.09
N SER A 24 40.32 -4.68 -41.92
CA SER A 24 40.27 -4.61 -43.39
C SER A 24 39.19 -3.61 -43.83
N ASP A 25 39.18 -3.25 -45.12
CA ASP A 25 38.39 -2.14 -45.64
C ASP A 25 36.87 -2.30 -45.52
N ASP A 26 36.19 -1.25 -45.01
CA ASP A 26 35.28 -0.49 -45.86
C ASP A 26 35.52 1.03 -45.64
N LEU A 27 35.28 1.87 -46.65
CA LEU A 27 35.83 3.22 -46.75
C LEU A 27 34.90 4.33 -46.23
N VAL A 28 34.73 4.39 -44.91
CA VAL A 28 34.09 5.54 -44.24
C VAL A 28 35.08 6.72 -44.17
N THR A 29 34.92 7.71 -45.04
CA THR A 29 35.80 8.90 -45.06
C THR A 29 35.43 9.91 -43.96
N GLU A 30 36.29 9.97 -42.93
CA GLU A 30 36.41 10.94 -41.83
C GLU A 30 35.48 12.18 -41.81
N VAL A 31 34.71 12.32 -40.73
CA VAL A 31 34.68 13.55 -39.91
C VAL A 31 34.62 13.15 -38.42
N GLN A 32 35.19 13.95 -37.52
CA GLN A 32 35.10 13.74 -36.08
C GLN A 32 33.65 13.84 -35.57
N GLY A 33 33.07 12.70 -35.19
CA GLY A 33 31.78 12.56 -34.52
C GLY A 33 31.47 11.08 -34.27
N GLN A 34 30.70 10.76 -33.23
CA GLN A 34 30.15 9.41 -33.06
C GLN A 34 29.15 9.14 -34.18
N GLU A 35 29.10 7.89 -34.68
CA GLU A 35 27.92 7.42 -35.40
C GLU A 35 26.69 7.56 -34.49
N THR A 36 25.72 8.37 -34.90
CA THR A 36 24.44 8.52 -34.19
C THR A 36 23.31 7.77 -34.89
N THR A 37 23.40 7.62 -36.22
CA THR A 37 22.44 6.93 -37.09
C THR A 37 23.11 5.84 -37.90
N VAL A 38 22.46 4.69 -38.09
CA VAL A 38 22.94 3.64 -38.99
C VAL A 38 22.72 4.01 -40.47
N ASP A 39 23.73 3.77 -41.30
CA ASP A 39 23.76 4.08 -42.72
C ASP A 39 23.25 2.93 -43.62
N HIS A 40 23.20 1.70 -43.09
CA HIS A 40 22.63 0.51 -43.72
C HIS A 40 21.96 -0.41 -42.67
N ASP A 41 21.23 -1.45 -43.13
CA ASP A 41 20.67 -2.48 -42.27
C ASP A 41 21.82 -3.34 -41.68
N GLN A 42 21.94 -3.38 -40.36
CA GLN A 42 23.08 -4.02 -39.69
C GLN A 42 22.74 -4.53 -38.28
N VAL A 43 23.56 -5.46 -37.77
CA VAL A 43 23.47 -5.97 -36.40
C VAL A 43 24.60 -5.37 -35.57
N ARG A 44 24.32 -5.08 -34.29
CA ARG A 44 25.33 -4.86 -33.24
C ARG A 44 25.17 -5.93 -32.16
N TYR A 45 26.24 -6.23 -31.45
CA TYR A 45 26.27 -7.25 -30.40
C TYR A 45 26.60 -6.60 -29.07
N LEU A 46 25.77 -6.85 -28.06
CA LEU A 46 25.89 -6.28 -26.74
C LEU A 46 26.24 -7.38 -25.74
N ASN A 47 27.38 -7.30 -25.06
CA ASN A 47 27.70 -8.18 -23.94
C ASN A 47 26.93 -7.68 -22.70
N VAL A 48 26.07 -8.52 -22.14
CA VAL A 48 25.11 -8.13 -21.09
C VAL A 48 25.26 -9.03 -19.87
N THR A 49 25.42 -8.39 -18.72
CA THR A 49 25.24 -8.96 -17.39
C THR A 49 23.86 -8.57 -16.87
N ILE A 50 23.03 -9.53 -16.43
CA ILE A 50 21.83 -9.22 -15.63
C ILE A 50 22.13 -9.49 -14.16
N ALA A 51 22.01 -8.43 -13.36
CA ALA A 51 22.28 -8.42 -11.93
C ALA A 51 20.96 -8.43 -11.15
N SER A 52 20.57 -9.62 -10.65
CA SER A 52 19.38 -9.81 -9.81
C SER A 52 19.73 -10.26 -8.39
N ALA A 53 18.76 -10.23 -7.48
CA ALA A 53 18.90 -10.87 -6.17
C ALA A 53 19.11 -12.39 -6.30
N GLY A 54 19.70 -13.01 -5.27
CA GLY A 54 20.16 -14.40 -5.31
C GLY A 54 19.11 -15.44 -4.97
N GLY A 55 19.00 -16.47 -5.82
CA GLY A 55 18.34 -17.73 -5.50
C GLY A 55 19.18 -18.62 -4.59
N VAL A 56 18.53 -19.61 -3.97
CA VAL A 56 19.11 -20.48 -2.92
C VAL A 56 20.41 -21.16 -3.39
N GLY A 57 21.52 -20.81 -2.74
CA GLY A 57 22.86 -21.37 -2.94
C GLY A 57 23.52 -21.68 -1.59
N THR A 58 24.54 -22.56 -1.58
CA THR A 58 25.07 -23.11 -0.32
C THR A 58 25.75 -22.06 0.57
N ARG A 59 25.18 -21.85 1.78
CA ARG A 59 25.76 -21.18 2.97
C ARG A 59 27.20 -20.64 2.81
N ALA A 60 27.30 -19.38 2.40
CA ALA A 60 28.45 -18.53 2.67
C ALA A 60 28.00 -17.41 3.61
N GLU A 61 28.74 -17.17 4.70
CA GLU A 61 28.42 -16.08 5.63
C GLU A 61 28.76 -14.73 4.98
N THR A 62 27.74 -13.95 4.64
CA THR A 62 27.91 -12.59 4.13
C THR A 62 28.26 -11.65 5.28
N THR A 63 29.37 -10.91 5.14
CA THR A 63 29.85 -9.96 6.15
C THR A 63 29.11 -8.61 6.14
N ASP A 64 28.31 -8.36 5.10
CA ASP A 64 27.37 -7.23 5.00
C ASP A 64 25.96 -7.69 5.41
N ASN A 65 25.20 -6.80 6.06
CA ASN A 65 24.10 -7.13 6.96
C ASN A 65 22.72 -6.57 6.51
N ASP A 66 22.54 -6.12 5.24
CA ASP A 66 21.59 -5.03 4.95
C ASP A 66 20.38 -5.30 3.97
N PHE A 67 20.05 -6.56 3.60
CA PHE A 67 18.91 -6.97 2.73
C PHE A 67 18.53 -8.49 2.99
N LEU A 68 17.52 -9.31 2.59
CA LEU A 68 17.30 -10.77 2.93
C LEU A 68 17.26 -11.75 1.72
N GLN A 69 17.72 -13.02 1.80
CA GLN A 69 17.59 -13.94 0.65
C GLN A 69 16.14 -14.27 0.25
N GLY A 70 15.93 -14.57 -1.05
CA GLY A 70 14.65 -15.06 -1.53
C GLY A 70 14.51 -16.54 -1.22
N ASP A 71 13.71 -16.86 -0.21
CA ASP A 71 13.59 -18.18 0.39
C ASP A 71 12.78 -19.16 -0.47
N GLU A 72 11.89 -18.62 -1.31
CA GLU A 72 11.12 -19.39 -2.30
C GLU A 72 11.87 -19.50 -3.64
N PRO A 73 12.05 -20.71 -4.21
CA PRO A 73 12.83 -20.90 -5.45
C PRO A 73 12.39 -20.05 -6.65
N LYS A 74 11.10 -19.70 -6.72
CA LYS A 74 10.52 -18.91 -7.82
C LYS A 74 10.79 -17.40 -7.74
N GLU A 75 11.16 -16.86 -6.59
CA GLU A 75 11.44 -15.42 -6.45
C GLU A 75 12.58 -14.97 -7.37
N ASN A 76 13.59 -15.83 -7.54
CA ASN A 76 14.81 -15.58 -8.34
C ASN A 76 14.86 -16.49 -9.59
N PHE A 77 13.69 -16.91 -10.09
CA PHE A 77 13.57 -17.70 -11.32
C PHE A 77 13.31 -16.79 -12.52
N ILE A 78 13.95 -17.11 -13.65
CA ILE A 78 13.81 -16.39 -14.92
C ILE A 78 13.26 -17.39 -15.94
N GLU A 79 12.02 -17.18 -16.37
CA GLU A 79 11.30 -17.99 -17.37
C GLU A 79 11.42 -17.40 -18.78
N ASN A 80 11.53 -16.07 -18.86
CA ASN A 80 11.67 -15.31 -20.10
C ASN A 80 12.14 -13.89 -19.80
N MET A 81 12.75 -13.26 -20.80
CA MET A 81 13.26 -11.90 -20.75
C MET A 81 12.98 -11.17 -22.07
N THR A 82 12.61 -9.90 -22.01
CA THR A 82 12.50 -9.02 -23.19
C THR A 82 13.45 -7.83 -23.00
N PHE A 83 14.37 -7.64 -23.93
CA PHE A 83 15.21 -6.45 -24.04
C PHE A 83 14.57 -5.45 -25.00
N VAL A 84 14.50 -4.18 -24.60
CA VAL A 84 14.06 -3.08 -25.45
C VAL A 84 15.14 -2.01 -25.44
N PHE A 85 15.57 -1.59 -26.63
CA PHE A 85 16.65 -0.62 -26.83
C PHE A 85 16.07 0.75 -27.18
N TYR A 86 16.73 1.79 -26.69
CA TYR A 86 16.30 3.18 -26.85
C TYR A 86 17.46 4.04 -27.31
N ASP A 87 17.17 5.05 -28.12
CA ASP A 87 18.13 6.06 -28.52
C ASP A 87 18.41 7.09 -27.41
N ALA A 88 19.28 8.06 -27.69
CA ALA A 88 19.63 9.13 -26.74
C ALA A 88 18.44 10.01 -26.30
N ALA A 89 17.32 10.00 -27.04
CA ALA A 89 16.09 10.72 -26.69
C ALA A 89 15.08 9.84 -25.90
N GLY A 90 15.40 8.58 -25.64
CA GLY A 90 14.51 7.64 -24.95
C GLY A 90 13.38 7.09 -25.83
N VAL A 91 13.54 7.14 -27.16
CA VAL A 91 12.61 6.58 -28.15
C VAL A 91 13.07 5.17 -28.54
N PRO A 92 12.18 4.17 -28.71
CA PRO A 92 12.60 2.81 -29.08
C PRO A 92 13.34 2.78 -30.41
N THR A 93 14.46 2.06 -30.46
CA THR A 93 15.28 1.87 -31.66
C THR A 93 15.75 0.42 -31.80
N GLY A 94 16.07 -0.02 -33.02
CA GLY A 94 16.33 -1.42 -33.33
C GLY A 94 15.12 -2.34 -33.15
N GLN A 95 15.37 -3.64 -33.20
CA GLN A 95 14.40 -4.67 -32.83
C GLN A 95 14.55 -5.04 -31.35
N ALA A 96 13.42 -5.15 -30.64
CA ALA A 96 13.40 -5.74 -29.30
C ALA A 96 13.74 -7.23 -29.37
N TYR A 97 14.52 -7.73 -28.40
CA TYR A 97 15.01 -9.11 -28.36
C TYR A 97 14.33 -9.89 -27.22
N ASP A 98 13.73 -11.03 -27.52
CA ASP A 98 13.12 -11.91 -26.53
C ASP A 98 13.98 -13.16 -26.31
N LEU A 99 14.05 -13.61 -25.06
CA LEU A 99 14.55 -14.92 -24.66
C LEU A 99 13.47 -15.67 -23.92
N SER A 100 13.33 -16.96 -24.22
CA SER A 100 12.45 -17.90 -23.54
C SER A 100 13.26 -18.89 -22.68
N SER A 101 12.58 -19.79 -21.98
CA SER A 101 13.22 -20.77 -21.09
C SER A 101 14.05 -21.84 -21.81
N SER A 102 14.05 -21.92 -23.15
CA SER A 102 15.03 -22.73 -23.90
C SER A 102 16.34 -22.00 -24.21
N ASP A 103 16.34 -20.68 -24.03
CA ASP A 103 17.38 -19.76 -24.50
C ASP A 103 18.16 -19.15 -23.32
N ILE A 104 17.93 -19.71 -22.13
CA ILE A 104 18.43 -19.29 -20.82
C ILE A 104 18.86 -20.58 -20.12
N ALA A 105 20.16 -20.89 -20.10
CA ALA A 105 20.67 -22.10 -19.47
C ALA A 105 20.97 -21.87 -17.98
N ASP A 106 20.83 -22.90 -17.14
CA ASP A 106 21.33 -22.85 -15.75
C ASP A 106 22.85 -22.62 -15.70
N GLU A 107 23.57 -23.00 -16.77
CA GLU A 107 25.01 -22.79 -16.96
C GLU A 107 25.40 -21.30 -17.12
N ASP A 108 24.46 -20.44 -17.55
CA ASP A 108 24.70 -19.00 -17.75
C ASP A 108 24.71 -18.20 -16.43
N PHE A 109 24.37 -18.84 -15.29
CA PHE A 109 24.19 -18.18 -13.99
C PHE A 109 25.37 -18.35 -13.03
N GLU A 110 26.05 -17.25 -12.74
CA GLU A 110 27.00 -17.14 -11.64
C GLU A 110 26.32 -16.71 -10.33
N SER A 111 26.68 -17.36 -9.23
CA SER A 111 26.30 -16.94 -7.87
C SER A 111 27.19 -15.79 -7.39
N SER A 112 26.59 -14.70 -6.90
CA SER A 112 27.32 -13.54 -6.34
C SER A 112 26.94 -13.29 -4.88
N THR A 113 27.71 -12.42 -4.21
CA THR A 113 27.47 -11.97 -2.83
C THR A 113 27.38 -10.45 -2.76
N GLY A 114 26.52 -9.93 -1.89
CA GLY A 114 26.28 -8.49 -1.74
C GLY A 114 24.90 -8.08 -2.27
N SER A 115 24.80 -6.90 -2.86
CA SER A 115 23.54 -6.32 -3.38
C SER A 115 22.97 -7.06 -4.60
N VAL A 116 23.76 -7.95 -5.21
CA VAL A 116 23.46 -8.86 -6.31
C VAL A 116 23.75 -10.28 -5.81
N GLY A 117 22.90 -11.25 -6.19
CA GLY A 117 23.08 -12.66 -5.81
C GLY A 117 22.90 -13.66 -6.95
N LYS A 118 22.37 -13.25 -8.10
CA LYS A 118 22.42 -14.00 -9.36
C LYS A 118 22.91 -13.06 -10.47
N ILE A 119 23.93 -13.52 -11.19
CA ILE A 119 24.46 -12.88 -12.39
C ILE A 119 24.20 -13.82 -13.57
N TRP A 120 23.41 -13.38 -14.55
CA TRP A 120 23.28 -14.06 -15.85
C TRP A 120 24.12 -13.31 -16.89
N LYS A 121 24.84 -14.02 -17.74
CA LYS A 121 25.68 -13.42 -18.80
C LYS A 121 25.30 -13.96 -20.17
N SER A 122 25.15 -13.08 -21.16
CA SER A 122 25.01 -13.49 -22.56
C SER A 122 25.34 -12.34 -23.51
N ILE A 123 25.25 -12.61 -24.81
CA ILE A 123 25.44 -11.62 -25.87
C ILE A 123 24.14 -11.46 -26.65
N ILE A 124 23.63 -10.24 -26.65
CA ILE A 124 22.35 -9.88 -27.24
C ILE A 124 22.60 -9.24 -28.62
N PRO A 125 22.05 -9.80 -29.71
CA PRO A 125 22.07 -9.16 -31.02
C PRO A 125 21.00 -8.05 -31.08
N VAL A 126 21.41 -6.89 -31.56
CA VAL A 126 20.57 -5.71 -31.77
C VAL A 126 20.49 -5.42 -33.26
N SER A 127 19.41 -5.87 -33.89
CA SER A 127 19.15 -5.65 -35.32
C SER A 127 18.61 -4.24 -35.56
N LEU A 128 19.28 -3.48 -36.43
CA LEU A 128 18.98 -2.08 -36.76
C LEU A 128 18.74 -1.96 -38.27
N VAL A 129 17.78 -1.12 -38.67
CA VAL A 129 17.50 -0.80 -40.09
C VAL A 129 17.95 0.61 -40.46
N GLN A 130 18.31 0.82 -41.73
CA GLN A 130 18.85 2.07 -42.26
C GLN A 130 18.09 3.32 -41.76
N GLY A 131 18.83 4.27 -41.20
CA GLY A 131 18.28 5.53 -40.67
C GLY A 131 17.82 5.48 -39.21
N GLN A 132 17.86 4.33 -38.53
CA GLN A 132 17.64 4.26 -37.08
C GLN A 132 18.81 4.88 -36.28
N ASN A 133 18.51 5.43 -35.11
CA ASN A 133 19.53 5.88 -34.16
C ASN A 133 20.20 4.68 -33.48
N LEU A 134 21.50 4.77 -33.15
CA LEU A 134 22.16 3.74 -32.33
C LEU A 134 21.56 3.70 -30.90
N PRO A 135 21.45 2.50 -30.28
CA PRO A 135 21.08 2.37 -28.88
C PRO A 135 21.99 3.20 -27.96
N SER A 136 21.38 3.94 -27.05
CA SER A 136 22.04 4.65 -25.95
C SER A 136 21.55 4.19 -24.57
N TYR A 137 20.42 3.47 -24.51
CA TYR A 137 19.92 2.83 -23.29
C TYR A 137 19.25 1.48 -23.59
N VAL A 138 19.18 0.61 -22.58
CA VAL A 138 18.49 -0.69 -22.63
C VAL A 138 17.61 -0.91 -21.39
N MET A 139 16.38 -1.36 -21.62
CA MET A 139 15.51 -1.93 -20.59
C MET A 139 15.48 -3.45 -20.72
N CYS A 140 15.49 -4.17 -19.59
CA CYS A 140 15.19 -5.60 -19.52
C CYS A 140 13.91 -5.82 -18.68
N PHE A 141 12.98 -6.58 -19.24
CA PHE A 141 11.75 -7.00 -18.60
C PHE A 141 11.82 -8.51 -18.36
N ILE A 142 11.92 -8.92 -17.10
CA ILE A 142 12.01 -10.32 -16.68
C ILE A 142 10.64 -10.81 -16.24
N ASN A 143 10.22 -11.98 -16.73
CA ASN A 143 8.91 -12.57 -16.46
C ASN A 143 7.71 -11.58 -16.63
N PRO A 144 7.68 -10.67 -17.64
CA PRO A 144 6.72 -9.57 -17.67
C PRO A 144 5.25 -10.01 -17.64
N VAL A 145 4.43 -9.27 -16.90
CA VAL A 145 2.96 -9.35 -16.97
C VAL A 145 2.50 -8.68 -18.27
N GLY A 146 2.64 -9.37 -19.40
CA GLY A 146 2.38 -8.84 -20.74
C GLY A 146 3.46 -7.88 -21.25
N SER A 147 4.05 -8.19 -22.42
CA SER A 147 5.27 -7.55 -22.93
C SER A 147 5.06 -6.63 -24.15
N ALA A 148 3.91 -6.69 -24.83
CA ALA A 148 3.73 -6.04 -26.13
C ALA A 148 3.94 -4.50 -26.11
N GLU A 149 3.36 -3.81 -25.13
CA GLU A 149 3.44 -2.35 -25.02
C GLU A 149 4.82 -1.82 -24.59
N PHE A 150 5.65 -2.66 -23.94
CA PHE A 150 7.01 -2.26 -23.56
C PHE A 150 7.92 -2.06 -24.78
N LYS A 151 7.61 -2.72 -25.90
CA LYS A 151 8.42 -2.71 -27.13
C LYS A 151 8.20 -1.48 -28.02
N SER A 152 7.13 -0.71 -27.78
CA SER A 152 6.70 0.38 -28.66
C SER A 152 6.56 1.75 -28.00
N LYS A 153 6.63 1.83 -26.66
CA LYS A 153 6.48 3.08 -25.90
C LYS A 153 7.86 3.68 -25.57
N PRO A 154 8.03 5.02 -25.66
CA PRO A 154 9.24 5.68 -25.16
C PRO A 154 9.35 5.58 -23.63
N LEU A 155 10.56 5.81 -23.10
CA LEU A 155 10.83 5.74 -21.66
C LEU A 155 9.94 6.68 -20.82
N SER A 156 9.50 7.81 -21.39
CA SER A 156 8.57 8.76 -20.76
C SER A 156 7.14 8.22 -20.60
N GLU A 157 6.72 7.27 -21.45
CA GLU A 157 5.40 6.63 -21.39
C GLU A 157 5.43 5.30 -20.64
N ILE A 158 6.58 4.62 -20.61
CA ILE A 158 6.72 3.29 -20.00
C ILE A 158 6.51 3.32 -18.49
N GLU A 159 6.82 4.44 -17.83
CA GLU A 159 6.50 4.71 -16.42
C GLU A 159 5.01 4.92 -16.14
N GLY A 160 4.19 5.16 -17.17
CA GLY A 160 2.73 5.27 -17.07
C GLY A 160 2.01 3.94 -17.10
N ILE A 161 2.72 2.84 -17.35
CA ILE A 161 2.14 1.50 -17.49
C ILE A 161 1.79 0.95 -16.10
N ILE A 162 0.53 0.55 -15.91
CA ILE A 162 0.03 -0.05 -14.67
C ILE A 162 -0.21 -1.56 -14.79
N ARG A 163 -0.14 -2.26 -13.66
CA ARG A 163 -0.41 -3.71 -13.48
C ARG A 163 -1.18 -3.94 -12.19
N GLN A 164 -1.86 -5.10 -12.09
CA GLN A 164 -2.54 -5.55 -10.86
C GLN A 164 -1.83 -6.74 -10.20
N GLU A 165 -1.09 -7.55 -10.97
CA GLU A 165 -0.28 -8.67 -10.49
C GLU A 165 1.15 -8.22 -10.12
N VAL A 166 1.68 -8.73 -9.01
CA VAL A 166 3.13 -8.67 -8.67
C VAL A 166 3.78 -10.04 -8.57
N VAL A 167 2.99 -11.10 -8.71
CA VAL A 167 3.41 -12.49 -8.93
C VAL A 167 2.46 -13.03 -10.00
N ARG A 168 3.00 -13.64 -11.06
CA ARG A 168 2.17 -14.22 -12.14
C ARG A 168 1.47 -15.49 -11.67
N GLY A 169 0.39 -15.87 -12.33
CA GLY A 169 -0.37 -17.09 -12.00
C GLY A 169 0.40 -18.43 -12.04
N ASN A 170 1.61 -18.47 -12.61
CA ASN A 170 2.53 -19.62 -12.53
C ASN A 170 3.50 -19.56 -11.32
N GLY A 171 3.43 -18.51 -10.50
CA GLY A 171 4.28 -18.25 -9.34
C GLY A 171 5.57 -17.47 -9.65
N ASN A 172 5.79 -17.03 -10.89
CA ASN A 172 7.02 -16.33 -11.28
C ASN A 172 6.92 -14.83 -11.04
N PHE A 173 8.04 -14.21 -10.65
CA PHE A 173 8.09 -12.81 -10.22
C PHE A 173 8.49 -11.88 -11.38
N PRO A 174 7.64 -10.91 -11.77
CA PRO A 174 7.99 -9.88 -12.75
C PRO A 174 9.04 -8.93 -12.19
N MET A 175 10.00 -8.54 -13.04
CA MET A 175 11.07 -7.60 -12.70
C MET A 175 11.35 -6.65 -13.87
N THR A 176 11.80 -5.43 -13.54
CA THR A 176 12.26 -4.39 -14.49
C THR A 176 13.59 -3.83 -14.02
N ASN A 177 14.25 -3.00 -14.83
CA ASN A 177 15.38 -2.18 -14.40
C ASN A 177 15.13 -1.50 -13.04
N SER A 178 16.17 -1.42 -12.23
CA SER A 178 16.22 -0.58 -11.04
C SER A 178 16.15 0.91 -11.41
N VAL A 179 15.40 1.69 -10.64
CA VAL A 179 15.27 3.14 -10.85
C VAL A 179 15.85 3.88 -9.65
N TYR A 180 16.73 4.85 -9.94
CA TYR A 180 17.50 5.61 -8.95
C TYR A 180 17.93 6.96 -9.54
N TYR A 181 18.44 7.89 -8.71
CA TYR A 181 19.13 9.08 -9.20
C TYR A 181 20.64 8.85 -9.14
N GLY A 182 21.31 9.05 -10.27
CA GLY A 182 22.75 8.85 -10.44
C GLY A 182 23.31 9.72 -11.55
N ASP A 183 24.52 9.42 -12.00
CA ASP A 183 25.18 10.21 -13.04
C ASP A 183 25.06 9.47 -14.38
N ASN A 184 24.63 10.18 -15.42
CA ASN A 184 24.35 9.61 -16.74
C ASN A 184 25.58 9.73 -17.65
N PRO A 185 26.25 8.63 -18.03
CA PRO A 185 27.45 8.69 -18.87
C PRO A 185 27.16 9.11 -20.32
N ILE A 186 25.91 9.04 -20.78
CA ILE A 186 25.51 9.43 -22.14
C ILE A 186 25.36 10.95 -22.28
N THR A 187 24.70 11.60 -21.30
CA THR A 187 24.47 13.06 -21.33
C THR A 187 25.51 13.86 -20.55
N GLY A 188 26.29 13.20 -19.68
CA GLY A 188 27.22 13.85 -18.74
C GLY A 188 26.53 14.57 -17.57
N GLU A 189 25.21 14.42 -17.43
CA GLU A 189 24.44 15.03 -16.36
C GLU A 189 24.58 14.25 -15.05
N THR A 190 24.61 14.97 -13.92
CA THR A 190 24.77 14.38 -12.59
C THR A 190 23.48 14.42 -11.79
N LYS A 191 23.24 13.41 -10.95
CA LYS A 191 22.04 13.24 -10.13
C LYS A 191 20.72 13.31 -10.93
N VAL A 192 20.73 12.75 -12.13
CA VAL A 192 19.55 12.58 -12.99
C VAL A 192 18.92 11.20 -12.78
N ARG A 193 17.66 11.07 -13.18
CA ARG A 193 16.84 9.88 -12.93
C ARG A 193 17.18 8.77 -13.93
N MET A 194 17.90 7.77 -13.46
CA MET A 194 18.26 6.57 -14.20
C MET A 194 17.07 5.60 -14.20
N ILE A 195 16.51 5.31 -15.37
CA ILE A 195 15.36 4.41 -15.56
C ILE A 195 15.79 3.16 -16.35
N ALA A 196 16.53 3.37 -17.43
CA ALA A 196 17.12 2.35 -18.29
C ALA A 196 18.64 2.33 -18.11
N THR A 197 19.28 1.19 -18.39
CA THR A 197 20.74 1.06 -18.26
C THR A 197 21.42 1.74 -19.45
N PRO A 198 22.41 2.64 -19.23
CA PRO A 198 23.18 3.27 -20.30
C PRO A 198 23.93 2.28 -21.19
N VAL A 199 24.02 2.60 -22.48
CA VAL A 199 24.80 1.87 -23.50
C VAL A 199 25.77 2.85 -24.16
N ASN A 200 27.07 2.69 -23.91
CA ASN A 200 28.10 3.49 -24.58
C ASN A 200 28.40 2.90 -25.97
N THR A 201 28.76 3.73 -26.95
CA THR A 201 29.06 3.25 -28.33
C THR A 201 30.14 2.17 -28.36
N GLY A 202 31.12 2.23 -27.45
CA GLY A 202 32.19 1.22 -27.33
C GLY A 202 31.76 -0.16 -26.79
N GLN A 203 30.50 -0.31 -26.37
CA GLN A 203 29.89 -1.57 -25.92
C GLN A 203 29.00 -2.21 -27.01
N LEU A 204 28.79 -1.53 -28.14
CA LEU A 204 28.04 -2.02 -29.31
C LEU A 204 29.02 -2.62 -30.33
N TYR A 205 29.33 -3.90 -30.19
CA TYR A 205 30.30 -4.60 -31.05
C TYR A 205 29.72 -4.90 -32.44
N THR A 206 30.57 -4.97 -33.47
CA THR A 206 30.19 -5.29 -34.85
C THR A 206 30.11 -6.79 -35.15
N SER A 207 30.64 -7.64 -34.27
CA SER A 207 30.51 -9.11 -34.36
C SER A 207 30.34 -9.75 -32.99
N GLU A 208 29.83 -10.98 -32.96
CA GLU A 208 29.61 -11.75 -31.74
C GLU A 208 30.95 -12.13 -31.07
N GLU A 209 31.97 -12.46 -31.87
CA GLU A 209 33.32 -12.78 -31.40
C GLU A 209 33.99 -11.59 -30.72
N ALA A 210 33.77 -10.38 -31.23
CA ALA A 210 34.28 -9.16 -30.62
C ALA A 210 33.59 -8.87 -29.26
N ALA A 211 32.31 -9.21 -29.11
CA ALA A 211 31.61 -9.14 -27.82
C ALA A 211 32.02 -10.27 -26.84
N LYS A 212 32.53 -11.41 -27.34
CA LYS A 212 33.07 -12.53 -26.55
C LYS A 212 34.53 -12.37 -26.12
N ALA A 213 35.26 -11.41 -26.66
CA ALA A 213 36.71 -11.30 -26.47
C ALA A 213 37.09 -10.94 -25.01
N ASP A 214 38.24 -11.46 -24.55
CA ASP A 214 38.81 -11.07 -23.25
C ASP A 214 39.04 -9.56 -23.19
N GLY A 215 38.37 -8.89 -22.26
CA GLY A 215 38.39 -7.42 -22.13
C GLY A 215 37.28 -6.68 -22.89
N ALA A 216 36.32 -7.39 -23.51
CA ALA A 216 35.07 -6.80 -23.96
C ALA A 216 34.30 -6.18 -22.77
N GLN A 217 33.68 -5.02 -23.00
CA GLN A 217 32.95 -4.27 -21.98
C GLN A 217 31.50 -4.76 -21.92
N ALA A 218 31.18 -5.52 -20.87
CA ALA A 218 29.81 -5.88 -20.55
C ALA A 218 28.99 -4.66 -20.07
N ILE A 219 27.66 -4.82 -20.04
CA ILE A 219 26.71 -3.88 -19.45
C ILE A 219 25.94 -4.55 -18.32
N ASP A 220 26.04 -3.98 -17.13
CA ASP A 220 25.35 -4.48 -15.94
C ASP A 220 23.92 -3.91 -15.84
N ILE A 221 22.92 -4.74 -16.14
CA ILE A 221 21.50 -4.43 -16.00
C ILE A 221 21.01 -4.90 -14.63
N TYR A 222 20.90 -3.96 -13.70
CA TYR A 222 20.33 -4.16 -12.37
C TYR A 222 18.80 -4.19 -12.45
N VAL A 223 18.17 -5.15 -11.77
CA VAL A 223 16.71 -5.38 -11.83
C VAL A 223 16.05 -5.49 -10.45
N GLU A 224 14.77 -5.12 -10.39
CA GLU A 224 13.94 -5.08 -9.18
C GLU A 224 12.57 -5.72 -9.40
N ARG A 225 12.08 -6.47 -8.40
CA ARG A 225 10.74 -7.08 -8.42
C ARG A 225 9.64 -6.05 -8.27
N TYR A 226 8.45 -6.40 -8.77
CA TYR A 226 7.22 -5.65 -8.51
C TYR A 226 6.68 -5.89 -7.09
N ALA A 227 6.89 -7.07 -6.53
CA ALA A 227 6.38 -7.45 -5.21
C ALA A 227 7.23 -6.88 -4.08
N ALA A 228 6.59 -6.59 -2.95
CA ALA A 228 7.22 -6.54 -1.63
C ALA A 228 6.87 -7.80 -0.84
N ARG A 229 7.77 -8.29 0.03
CA ARG A 229 7.44 -9.35 1.01
C ARG A 229 6.91 -8.69 2.28
N VAL A 230 5.74 -9.10 2.77
CA VAL A 230 5.25 -8.75 4.11
C VAL A 230 5.06 -10.06 4.89
N THR A 231 5.69 -10.22 6.04
CA THR A 231 5.55 -11.41 6.89
C THR A 231 5.09 -10.95 8.27
N LEU A 232 3.94 -11.45 8.73
CA LEU A 232 3.49 -11.28 10.10
C LEU A 232 3.67 -12.61 10.84
N ASN A 233 4.45 -12.56 11.91
CA ASN A 233 4.69 -13.67 12.83
C ASN A 233 3.83 -13.48 14.09
N LEU A 234 3.12 -14.53 14.51
CA LEU A 234 2.36 -14.59 15.77
C LEU A 234 2.28 -16.04 16.23
N ALA A 235 2.58 -16.33 17.50
CA ALA A 235 2.50 -17.68 18.05
C ALA A 235 1.19 -17.92 18.82
N SER A 236 0.70 -19.17 18.82
CA SER A 236 -0.56 -19.55 19.50
C SER A 236 -0.42 -19.84 21.01
N GLY A 237 0.54 -19.21 21.70
CA GLY A 237 0.76 -19.43 23.13
C GLY A 237 -0.23 -18.65 24.00
N THR A 238 -0.61 -19.18 25.17
CA THR A 238 -1.48 -18.47 26.14
C THR A 238 -0.83 -17.25 26.78
N ASP A 239 0.51 -17.22 26.81
CA ASP A 239 1.30 -16.06 27.26
C ASP A 239 1.42 -14.98 26.15
N VAL A 240 1.08 -15.36 24.91
CA VAL A 240 1.04 -14.47 23.73
C VAL A 240 -0.38 -13.95 23.55
N ILE A 241 -1.38 -14.83 23.44
CA ILE A 241 -2.80 -14.46 23.34
C ILE A 241 -3.39 -14.48 24.75
N VAL A 242 -3.42 -13.31 25.40
CA VAL A 242 -3.73 -13.15 26.82
C VAL A 242 -5.21 -12.79 27.02
N PRO A 243 -5.99 -13.58 27.80
CA PRO A 243 -7.39 -13.27 28.12
C PRO A 243 -7.56 -11.92 28.84
N ASN A 244 -8.48 -11.09 28.35
CA ASN A 244 -8.78 -9.77 28.92
C ASN A 244 -9.87 -9.87 29.98
N ALA A 245 -9.48 -9.75 31.25
CA ALA A 245 -10.38 -9.55 32.39
C ALA A 245 -10.24 -8.15 33.03
N THR A 246 -9.42 -7.26 32.45
CA THR A 246 -9.12 -5.93 33.00
C THR A 246 -10.04 -4.84 32.49
N ASP A 247 -10.51 -4.94 31.25
CA ASP A 247 -11.13 -3.79 30.58
C ASP A 247 -12.66 -3.85 30.55
N VAL A 248 -13.23 -5.01 30.88
CA VAL A 248 -14.67 -5.30 30.85
C VAL A 248 -15.15 -5.74 32.24
N ASN A 249 -16.37 -5.32 32.61
CA ASN A 249 -17.06 -5.75 33.81
C ASN A 249 -17.81 -7.07 33.58
N GLY A 250 -17.60 -8.04 34.47
CA GLY A 250 -18.38 -9.28 34.52
C GLY A 250 -17.97 -10.38 33.55
N TYR A 251 -17.09 -10.13 32.58
CA TYR A 251 -16.67 -11.12 31.57
C TYR A 251 -15.16 -11.10 31.35
N THR A 252 -14.61 -12.27 31.02
CA THR A 252 -13.26 -12.42 30.45
C THR A 252 -13.41 -12.60 28.93
N LEU A 253 -12.62 -11.88 28.15
CA LEU A 253 -12.64 -11.89 26.69
C LEU A 253 -11.31 -12.42 26.14
N THR A 254 -11.34 -13.55 25.43
CA THR A 254 -10.16 -14.14 24.77
C THR A 254 -10.28 -13.96 23.26
N PHE A 255 -9.31 -13.28 22.63
CA PHE A 255 -9.33 -13.08 21.17
C PHE A 255 -8.78 -14.32 20.44
N VAL A 256 -9.49 -14.79 19.42
CA VAL A 256 -9.11 -15.91 18.56
C VAL A 256 -8.79 -15.36 17.16
N PRO A 257 -7.50 -15.24 16.78
CA PRO A 257 -7.11 -14.85 15.42
C PRO A 257 -7.58 -15.90 14.39
N GLU A 258 -8.05 -15.44 13.24
CA GLU A 258 -8.47 -16.32 12.14
C GLU A 258 -7.68 -16.08 10.85
N PHE A 259 -7.43 -14.81 10.51
CA PHE A 259 -6.72 -14.42 9.29
C PHE A 259 -5.91 -13.14 9.50
N TRP A 260 -4.88 -12.94 8.68
CA TRP A 260 -4.29 -11.61 8.48
C TRP A 260 -4.01 -11.33 7.00
N ARG A 261 -3.99 -10.03 6.65
CA ARG A 261 -3.48 -9.53 5.36
C ARG A 261 -3.07 -8.06 5.45
N PRO A 262 -2.30 -7.54 4.48
CA PRO A 262 -2.22 -6.11 4.24
C PRO A 262 -3.57 -5.52 3.82
N ASN A 263 -3.90 -4.37 4.41
CA ASN A 263 -5.09 -3.55 4.23
C ASN A 263 -4.69 -2.12 3.89
N ALA A 264 -5.61 -1.32 3.34
CA ALA A 264 -5.31 -0.01 2.76
C ALA A 264 -4.20 -0.11 1.69
N ILE A 265 -4.31 -1.11 0.80
CA ILE A 265 -3.35 -1.38 -0.27
C ILE A 265 -3.86 -0.89 -1.63
N ASP A 266 -2.96 -0.43 -2.48
CA ASP A 266 -3.27 0.00 -3.84
C ASP A 266 -3.90 -1.17 -4.64
N GLN A 267 -4.80 -0.87 -5.58
CA GLN A 267 -5.29 -1.85 -6.55
C GLN A 267 -4.33 -2.10 -7.71
N ASN A 268 -3.42 -1.16 -7.98
CA ASN A 268 -2.51 -1.17 -9.10
C ASN A 268 -1.06 -0.94 -8.66
N ILE A 269 -0.12 -1.11 -9.58
CA ILE A 269 1.30 -0.78 -9.43
C ILE A 269 1.85 -0.33 -10.77
N PHE A 270 2.74 0.67 -10.80
CA PHE A 270 3.47 1.01 -12.02
C PHE A 270 4.45 -0.11 -12.37
N ALA A 271 4.48 -0.56 -13.63
CA ALA A 271 5.37 -1.63 -14.09
C ALA A 271 6.85 -1.28 -13.82
N VAL A 272 7.24 -0.02 -14.07
CA VAL A 272 8.56 0.52 -13.71
C VAL A 272 8.44 1.33 -12.41
N LYS A 273 9.48 1.32 -11.56
CA LYS A 273 9.51 2.13 -10.32
C LYS A 273 9.45 3.62 -10.68
N ARG A 274 8.65 4.39 -9.94
CA ARG A 274 8.39 5.81 -10.22
C ARG A 274 8.54 6.67 -8.97
N TYR A 275 8.90 7.94 -9.16
CA TYR A 275 8.93 8.96 -8.11
C TYR A 275 7.86 10.01 -8.32
N GLY A 276 7.38 10.54 -7.21
CA GLY A 276 6.37 11.59 -7.18
C GLY A 276 6.56 12.51 -5.99
N LEU A 277 5.99 13.71 -6.12
CA LEU A 277 5.69 14.62 -5.03
C LEU A 277 4.29 15.20 -5.24
N LEU A 278 3.60 15.54 -4.15
CA LEU A 278 2.36 16.31 -4.22
C LEU A 278 2.63 17.74 -3.77
N GLY A 279 2.49 18.69 -4.68
CA GLY A 279 2.61 20.11 -4.38
C GLY A 279 1.41 20.68 -3.65
N ASP A 280 1.37 22.01 -3.60
CA ASP A 280 0.22 22.80 -3.15
C ASP A 280 -1.03 22.46 -3.98
N GLY A 281 -2.20 22.53 -3.34
CA GLY A 281 -3.47 22.17 -4.01
C GLY A 281 -3.56 20.70 -4.46
N ASN A 282 -2.74 19.81 -3.89
CA ASN A 282 -2.60 18.40 -4.28
C ASN A 282 -2.12 18.15 -5.72
N ILE A 283 -1.55 19.15 -6.40
CA ILE A 283 -1.07 18.98 -7.78
C ILE A 283 0.11 17.98 -7.85
N PRO A 284 0.01 16.88 -8.62
CA PRO A 284 1.10 15.91 -8.77
C PRO A 284 2.29 16.44 -9.57
N ASN A 285 3.50 16.30 -9.01
CA ASN A 285 4.75 16.28 -9.77
C ASN A 285 5.16 14.82 -10.03
N TYR A 286 5.05 14.37 -11.28
CA TYR A 286 5.35 13.00 -11.72
C TYR A 286 6.80 12.75 -12.15
N ASN A 287 7.65 13.78 -12.13
CA ASN A 287 9.07 13.71 -12.48
C ASN A 287 9.87 14.73 -11.65
N PRO A 288 9.90 14.60 -10.31
CA PRO A 288 10.65 15.51 -9.45
C PRO A 288 12.15 15.38 -9.69
N THR A 289 12.87 16.47 -9.50
CA THR A 289 14.34 16.46 -9.48
C THR A 289 14.88 15.80 -8.21
N PHE A 290 16.14 15.35 -8.25
CA PHE A 290 16.84 14.89 -7.04
C PHE A 290 16.78 15.91 -5.91
N ALA A 291 16.90 17.21 -6.22
CA ALA A 291 16.90 18.29 -5.23
C ALA A 291 15.54 18.42 -4.51
N GLU A 292 14.43 18.29 -5.24
CA GLU A 292 13.08 18.34 -4.66
C GLU A 292 12.82 17.12 -3.75
N LEU A 293 13.19 15.92 -4.18
CA LEU A 293 13.08 14.71 -3.34
C LEU A 293 13.98 14.80 -2.11
N GLN A 294 15.23 15.25 -2.26
CA GLN A 294 16.17 15.41 -1.16
C GLN A 294 15.65 16.44 -0.13
N ALA A 295 15.02 17.53 -0.59
CA ALA A 295 14.36 18.51 0.28
C ALA A 295 13.13 17.92 1.00
N ASN A 296 12.28 17.16 0.29
CA ASN A 296 11.14 16.45 0.86
C ASN A 296 11.58 15.48 1.97
N PHE A 297 12.61 14.66 1.73
CA PHE A 297 13.20 13.77 2.74
C PHE A 297 14.08 14.48 3.79
N LYS A 298 13.96 15.82 3.92
CA LYS A 298 14.67 16.66 4.90
C LYS A 298 16.18 16.44 4.89
N ASN A 299 16.74 16.28 3.70
CA ASN A 299 18.13 15.95 3.41
C ASN A 299 18.67 14.62 3.96
N LYS A 300 17.79 13.69 4.40
CA LYS A 300 18.22 12.32 4.74
C LYS A 300 18.72 11.56 3.48
N THR A 301 19.64 10.61 3.68
CA THR A 301 20.28 9.86 2.58
C THR A 301 19.79 8.41 2.42
N TRP A 302 18.89 7.92 3.29
CA TRP A 302 18.45 6.51 3.30
C TRP A 302 17.75 6.04 2.01
N TRP A 303 17.33 6.94 1.13
CA TRP A 303 16.39 6.66 0.05
C TRP A 303 17.03 6.41 -1.33
N ASN A 304 18.30 6.77 -1.55
CA ASN A 304 18.96 6.69 -2.86
C ASN A 304 20.46 6.40 -2.72
N GLU A 305 20.92 5.32 -3.35
CA GLU A 305 22.29 4.78 -3.24
C GLU A 305 22.81 4.45 -4.66
N PRO A 306 23.33 5.46 -5.40
CA PRO A 306 23.72 5.30 -6.79
C PRO A 306 24.88 4.32 -6.98
N GLU A 307 25.75 4.16 -5.97
CA GLU A 307 26.87 3.21 -5.96
C GLU A 307 26.41 1.74 -5.97
N LYS A 308 25.13 1.48 -5.69
CA LYS A 308 24.48 0.15 -5.79
C LYS A 308 23.34 0.13 -6.83
N SER A 309 23.27 1.14 -7.69
CA SER A 309 22.19 1.33 -8.68
C SER A 309 20.79 1.23 -8.09
N ARG A 310 20.56 1.74 -6.87
CA ARG A 310 19.35 1.44 -6.09
C ARG A 310 18.71 2.66 -5.44
N SER A 311 17.40 2.58 -5.28
CA SER A 311 16.62 3.49 -4.45
C SER A 311 15.59 2.74 -3.61
N TYR A 312 15.38 3.23 -2.40
CA TYR A 312 14.55 2.63 -1.36
C TYR A 312 13.20 3.35 -1.18
N TRP A 313 12.82 4.18 -2.15
CA TRP A 313 11.50 4.82 -2.19
C TRP A 313 10.87 4.71 -3.59
N ALA A 314 9.55 4.79 -3.63
CA ALA A 314 8.74 4.80 -4.84
C ALA A 314 7.35 5.42 -4.54
N CYS A 315 6.61 5.77 -5.58
CA CYS A 315 5.24 6.29 -5.49
C CYS A 315 4.28 5.36 -6.24
N SER A 316 3.40 4.66 -5.51
CA SER A 316 2.31 3.87 -6.08
C SER A 316 1.25 4.78 -6.75
N PRO A 317 0.37 4.25 -7.61
CA PRO A 317 -0.74 5.04 -8.18
C PRO A 317 -1.51 5.89 -7.16
N SER A 318 -1.89 5.29 -6.02
CA SER A 318 -2.61 5.95 -4.92
C SER A 318 -1.89 7.15 -4.29
N TYR A 319 -0.56 7.24 -4.44
CA TYR A 319 0.23 8.38 -3.96
C TYR A 319 -0.24 9.70 -4.61
N TYR A 320 -0.75 9.63 -5.83
CA TYR A 320 -1.11 10.81 -6.62
C TYR A 320 -2.56 11.26 -6.42
N ASP A 321 -3.48 10.32 -6.16
CA ASP A 321 -4.89 10.63 -5.89
C ASP A 321 -5.04 11.32 -4.52
N ASN A 322 -4.40 10.76 -3.49
CA ASN A 322 -4.37 11.28 -2.12
C ASN A 322 -5.78 11.45 -1.48
N GLU A 323 -6.70 10.54 -1.80
CA GLU A 323 -8.04 10.49 -1.20
C GLU A 323 -8.21 9.23 -0.35
N TYR A 324 -8.75 9.39 0.86
CA TYR A 324 -8.84 8.34 1.88
C TYR A 324 -10.15 8.48 2.67
N PRO A 325 -10.80 7.38 3.07
CA PRO A 325 -11.96 7.41 3.97
C PRO A 325 -11.57 7.88 5.37
N LYS A 326 -12.52 8.49 6.07
CA LYS A 326 -12.43 8.75 7.51
C LYS A 326 -13.05 7.59 8.29
N VAL A 327 -14.13 7.00 7.76
CA VAL A 327 -14.88 5.87 8.33
C VAL A 327 -15.27 4.85 7.24
N SER A 328 -15.69 3.66 7.66
CA SER A 328 -16.27 2.60 6.82
C SER A 328 -17.37 3.08 5.88
N ASP A 329 -18.17 4.03 6.37
CA ASP A 329 -19.40 4.47 5.73
C ASP A 329 -19.15 5.40 4.54
N ASP A 330 -18.00 6.07 4.48
CA ASP A 330 -17.53 6.80 3.30
C ASP A 330 -17.32 5.85 2.09
N ILE A 331 -17.25 4.54 2.34
CA ILE A 331 -17.25 3.50 1.30
C ILE A 331 -18.66 2.89 1.14
N THR A 332 -19.31 2.45 2.22
CA THR A 332 -20.58 1.69 2.09
C THR A 332 -21.78 2.53 1.68
N ASP A 333 -21.76 3.85 1.87
CA ASP A 333 -22.79 4.75 1.35
C ASP A 333 -22.75 4.89 -0.18
N ILE A 334 -21.68 4.40 -0.84
CA ILE A 334 -21.46 4.44 -2.29
C ILE A 334 -21.41 2.99 -2.83
N ALA A 335 -20.45 2.20 -2.37
CA ALA A 335 -20.27 0.80 -2.74
C ALA A 335 -20.72 -0.12 -1.60
N ALA A 336 -22.03 -0.30 -1.43
CA ALA A 336 -22.65 -1.01 -0.30
C ALA A 336 -22.20 -2.47 -0.06
N LYS A 337 -21.52 -3.10 -1.02
CA LYS A 337 -20.91 -4.45 -0.87
C LYS A 337 -19.39 -4.44 -0.66
N ASN A 338 -18.77 -3.27 -0.71
CA ASN A 338 -17.32 -3.07 -0.74
C ASN A 338 -16.62 -3.63 -2.02
N ASP A 339 -17.36 -3.75 -3.13
CA ASP A 339 -16.89 -4.34 -4.39
C ASP A 339 -16.75 -3.29 -5.52
N TYR A 340 -15.95 -3.60 -6.54
CA TYR A 340 -15.71 -2.72 -7.71
C TYR A 340 -16.73 -2.90 -8.85
N THR A 341 -17.87 -3.54 -8.59
CA THR A 341 -18.85 -3.93 -9.63
C THR A 341 -19.78 -2.80 -10.08
N GLY A 342 -19.66 -1.59 -9.54
CA GLY A 342 -20.44 -0.43 -9.96
C GLY A 342 -20.19 -0.06 -11.43
N THR A 343 -21.27 0.15 -12.19
CA THR A 343 -21.22 0.51 -13.63
C THR A 343 -21.40 2.01 -13.89
N THR A 344 -21.73 2.75 -12.84
CA THR A 344 -21.84 4.20 -12.69
C THR A 344 -20.76 4.67 -11.73
N ASP A 345 -20.30 5.92 -11.82
CA ASP A 345 -19.37 6.45 -10.81
C ASP A 345 -20.06 6.71 -9.45
N GLU A 346 -21.40 6.68 -9.39
CA GLU A 346 -22.21 6.82 -8.16
C GLU A 346 -22.32 5.53 -7.33
N ASP A 347 -22.18 4.34 -7.94
CA ASP A 347 -22.26 3.02 -7.25
C ASP A 347 -20.92 2.28 -7.18
N LYS A 348 -19.82 2.94 -7.58
CA LYS A 348 -18.50 2.35 -7.76
C LYS A 348 -17.60 2.62 -6.57
N TYR A 349 -16.76 1.64 -6.21
CA TYR A 349 -15.83 1.75 -5.10
C TYR A 349 -14.97 3.04 -5.22
N PRO A 350 -15.03 3.96 -4.23
CA PRO A 350 -14.61 5.36 -4.43
C PRO A 350 -13.10 5.63 -4.28
N TYR A 351 -12.30 4.69 -3.77
CA TYR A 351 -10.87 4.91 -3.50
C TYR A 351 -9.95 4.04 -4.36
N THR A 352 -8.70 4.46 -4.54
CA THR A 352 -7.66 3.62 -5.19
C THR A 352 -6.95 2.68 -4.21
N LEU A 353 -6.95 3.01 -2.90
CA LEU A 353 -6.66 2.05 -1.83
C LEU A 353 -7.87 1.18 -1.49
N HIS A 354 -7.65 -0.11 -1.29
CA HIS A 354 -8.69 -1.05 -0.86
C HIS A 354 -8.69 -1.30 0.65
N TYR A 355 -9.83 -1.05 1.29
CA TYR A 355 -10.10 -1.34 2.69
C TYR A 355 -10.99 -2.59 2.75
N PHE A 356 -10.40 -3.75 2.98
CA PHE A 356 -11.13 -5.03 2.97
C PHE A 356 -12.16 -5.09 4.11
N ASN A 357 -13.28 -5.77 3.90
CA ASN A 357 -14.16 -6.23 5.00
C ASN A 357 -13.82 -7.67 5.43
N TYR A 358 -14.40 -8.13 6.53
CA TYR A 358 -14.13 -9.48 7.08
C TYR A 358 -14.43 -10.58 6.06
N ASN A 359 -15.58 -10.51 5.37
CA ASN A 359 -15.96 -11.51 4.36
C ASN A 359 -14.95 -11.61 3.21
N GLN A 360 -14.43 -10.48 2.72
CA GLN A 360 -13.41 -10.44 1.66
C GLN A 360 -12.05 -10.94 2.16
N ILE A 361 -11.72 -10.76 3.44
CA ILE A 361 -10.53 -11.35 4.07
C ILE A 361 -10.66 -12.88 4.15
N GLU A 362 -11.77 -13.37 4.70
CA GLU A 362 -12.07 -14.80 4.89
C GLU A 362 -12.16 -15.56 3.55
N ALA A 363 -12.83 -14.98 2.55
CA ALA A 363 -12.94 -15.55 1.21
C ALA A 363 -11.69 -15.33 0.32
N GLY A 364 -10.80 -14.40 0.69
CA GLY A 364 -9.66 -13.99 -0.14
C GLY A 364 -10.04 -13.38 -1.48
N LYS A 365 -11.23 -12.76 -1.58
CA LYS A 365 -11.85 -12.32 -2.84
C LYS A 365 -12.46 -10.93 -2.72
N VAL A 366 -12.46 -10.17 -3.82
CA VAL A 366 -13.25 -8.93 -4.03
C VAL A 366 -13.92 -9.06 -5.40
N GLU A 367 -15.18 -8.68 -5.58
CA GLU A 367 -15.83 -8.72 -6.90
C GLU A 367 -15.41 -7.51 -7.74
N GLY A 368 -15.08 -7.73 -9.02
CA GLY A 368 -14.60 -6.70 -9.96
C GLY A 368 -13.20 -6.14 -9.68
N GLY A 369 -12.61 -6.39 -8.50
CA GLY A 369 -11.27 -5.95 -8.11
C GLY A 369 -10.25 -7.09 -8.03
N SER A 370 -9.00 -6.76 -7.72
CA SER A 370 -7.94 -7.75 -7.52
C SER A 370 -7.54 -7.84 -6.03
N PRO A 371 -7.88 -8.94 -5.32
CA PRO A 371 -7.41 -9.18 -3.95
C PRO A 371 -5.89 -9.47 -3.89
N LEU A 372 -5.21 -9.52 -5.04
CA LEU A 372 -3.83 -9.95 -5.29
C LEU A 372 -3.58 -11.43 -4.97
N GLN A 373 -3.83 -11.86 -3.74
CA GLN A 373 -3.86 -13.26 -3.32
C GLN A 373 -4.76 -13.45 -2.09
N GLY A 374 -4.99 -14.72 -1.73
CA GLY A 374 -5.71 -15.07 -0.51
C GLY A 374 -5.05 -14.54 0.77
N SER A 375 -5.85 -14.30 1.80
CA SER A 375 -5.37 -13.88 3.12
C SER A 375 -4.66 -15.04 3.83
N VAL A 376 -3.73 -14.74 4.73
CA VAL A 376 -3.00 -15.76 5.48
C VAL A 376 -3.89 -16.25 6.63
N LYS A 377 -4.33 -17.51 6.55
CA LYS A 377 -5.12 -18.16 7.59
C LYS A 377 -4.28 -18.55 8.82
N TRP A 378 -4.90 -18.52 9.99
CA TRP A 378 -4.37 -18.98 11.27
C TRP A 378 -4.25 -20.51 11.29
N GLU A 379 -3.04 -21.01 11.52
CA GLU A 379 -2.71 -22.44 11.55
C GLU A 379 -1.84 -22.76 12.77
N ASN A 380 -2.40 -22.55 13.97
CA ASN A 380 -1.66 -22.50 15.26
C ASN A 380 -0.55 -21.44 15.28
N GLY A 381 -0.78 -20.34 14.58
CA GLY A 381 0.18 -19.26 14.39
C GLY A 381 -0.03 -18.53 13.07
N PHE A 382 0.68 -17.42 12.91
CA PHE A 382 1.00 -16.80 11.63
C PHE A 382 2.51 -16.84 11.42
N SER A 383 2.95 -17.15 10.20
CA SER A 383 4.37 -17.22 9.80
C SER A 383 4.60 -17.18 8.28
N LYS A 384 3.53 -17.13 7.47
CA LYS A 384 3.60 -17.15 6.00
C LYS A 384 3.78 -15.74 5.46
N THR A 385 4.60 -15.58 4.41
CA THR A 385 4.74 -14.29 3.71
C THR A 385 3.55 -14.01 2.79
N PHE A 386 3.08 -12.77 2.77
CA PHE A 386 2.18 -12.19 1.79
C PHE A 386 2.98 -11.29 0.83
N TYR A 387 2.92 -11.55 -0.48
CA TYR A 387 3.55 -10.70 -1.49
C TYR A 387 2.64 -9.52 -1.83
N ALA A 388 2.98 -8.32 -1.37
CA ALA A 388 2.17 -7.12 -1.52
C ALA A 388 2.51 -6.31 -2.79
N ARG A 389 1.52 -5.57 -3.31
CA ARG A 389 1.74 -4.43 -4.21
C ARG A 389 2.47 -3.31 -3.46
N GLU A 390 3.22 -2.51 -4.20
CA GLU A 390 3.72 -1.23 -3.72
C GLU A 390 2.54 -0.33 -3.33
N THR A 391 2.62 0.31 -2.18
CA THR A 391 1.60 1.23 -1.68
C THR A 391 2.27 2.26 -0.79
N THR A 392 2.36 3.49 -1.28
CA THR A 392 2.98 4.61 -0.56
C THR A 392 2.09 5.85 -0.63
N THR A 393 2.24 6.70 0.40
CA THR A 393 1.38 7.85 0.64
C THR A 393 2.24 9.10 0.85
N ALA A 394 1.75 10.26 0.44
CA ALA A 394 2.41 11.54 0.71
C ALA A 394 2.24 11.92 2.19
N ALA A 395 3.33 12.30 2.87
CA ALA A 395 3.34 12.44 4.33
C ALA A 395 2.32 13.45 4.91
N LYS A 396 1.91 14.43 4.11
CA LYS A 396 0.84 15.36 4.47
C LYS A 396 -0.49 14.66 4.77
N ALA A 397 -0.78 13.50 4.17
CA ALA A 397 -2.01 12.75 4.41
C ALA A 397 -2.10 12.24 5.86
N TRP A 398 -1.00 11.72 6.42
CA TRP A 398 -0.93 11.36 7.83
C TRP A 398 -0.65 12.55 8.77
N GLY A 399 -0.50 13.77 8.24
CA GLY A 399 -0.37 14.99 9.04
C GLY A 399 1.06 15.40 9.41
N TRP A 400 2.09 14.88 8.74
CA TRP A 400 3.47 15.34 8.92
C TRP A 400 3.58 16.87 8.84
N GLU A 401 4.30 17.49 9.79
CA GLU A 401 4.45 18.94 9.95
C GLU A 401 3.13 19.75 10.11
N ASN A 402 1.98 19.09 10.29
CA ASN A 402 0.68 19.73 10.51
C ASN A 402 -0.12 19.06 11.64
N THR A 403 0.03 19.59 12.86
CA THR A 403 -0.70 19.16 14.07
C THR A 403 -2.20 19.47 14.07
N GLU A 404 -2.70 20.22 13.08
CA GLU A 404 -4.12 20.59 12.93
C GLU A 404 -4.80 19.84 11.76
N ASN A 405 -4.12 18.86 11.14
CA ASN A 405 -4.66 18.18 9.97
C ASN A 405 -5.82 17.23 10.30
N THR A 406 -7.04 17.75 10.21
CA THR A 406 -8.30 17.01 10.31
C THR A 406 -8.87 16.58 8.94
N ALA A 407 -8.13 16.80 7.85
CA ALA A 407 -8.59 16.50 6.49
C ALA A 407 -8.73 14.99 6.24
N TYR A 408 -7.85 14.16 6.82
CA TYR A 408 -7.84 12.70 6.65
C TYR A 408 -7.69 11.99 8.00
N ASN A 409 -8.00 10.69 8.00
CA ASN A 409 -7.66 9.77 9.07
C ASN A 409 -6.24 9.23 8.82
N PRO A 410 -5.23 9.52 9.68
CA PRO A 410 -3.83 9.14 9.42
C PRO A 410 -3.64 7.64 9.21
N LEU A 411 -4.30 6.82 10.03
CA LEU A 411 -4.21 5.37 10.00
C LEU A 411 -4.92 4.77 8.77
N ALA A 412 -5.98 5.41 8.27
CA ALA A 412 -6.58 5.03 6.99
C ALA A 412 -5.66 5.36 5.79
N SER A 413 -4.83 6.41 5.88
CA SER A 413 -3.92 6.79 4.78
C SER A 413 -2.67 5.91 4.66
N ILE A 414 -2.46 4.96 5.58
CA ILE A 414 -1.23 4.15 5.69
C ILE A 414 -1.53 2.66 5.50
N ALA A 415 -0.83 2.03 4.55
CA ALA A 415 -0.85 0.58 4.36
C ALA A 415 -0.47 -0.14 5.67
N SER A 416 -1.34 -1.04 6.12
CA SER A 416 -1.30 -1.63 7.46
C SER A 416 -1.51 -3.15 7.39
N ALA A 417 -0.83 -3.91 8.24
CA ALA A 417 -1.14 -5.33 8.43
C ALA A 417 -2.32 -5.48 9.40
N VAL A 418 -3.42 -6.05 8.90
CA VAL A 418 -4.64 -6.28 9.69
C VAL A 418 -4.74 -7.74 10.08
N ILE A 419 -4.91 -8.01 11.37
CA ILE A 419 -5.34 -9.30 11.92
C ILE A 419 -6.84 -9.21 12.19
N VAL A 420 -7.62 -10.17 11.72
CA VAL A 420 -9.04 -10.35 12.07
C VAL A 420 -9.26 -11.64 12.85
N GLY A 421 -10.30 -11.64 13.67
CA GLY A 421 -10.69 -12.76 14.51
C GLY A 421 -11.95 -12.45 15.28
N HIS A 422 -12.26 -13.27 16.29
CA HIS A 422 -13.43 -13.09 17.14
C HIS A 422 -13.11 -13.32 18.62
N TYR A 423 -13.98 -12.83 19.50
CA TYR A 423 -13.88 -13.06 20.94
C TYR A 423 -14.64 -14.32 21.37
N GLU A 424 -13.98 -15.14 22.20
CA GLU A 424 -14.64 -16.08 23.09
C GLU A 424 -14.82 -15.41 24.46
N LEU A 425 -16.00 -15.57 25.05
CA LEU A 425 -16.42 -14.91 26.28
C LEU A 425 -16.63 -15.92 27.39
N GLU A 426 -16.09 -15.65 28.57
CA GLU A 426 -16.38 -16.39 29.81
C GLU A 426 -17.08 -15.46 30.82
N ALA A 427 -18.21 -15.90 31.37
CA ALA A 427 -18.94 -15.15 32.39
C ALA A 427 -18.30 -15.32 33.77
N THR A 428 -18.05 -14.21 34.46
CA THR A 428 -17.36 -14.16 35.75
C THR A 428 -18.20 -13.47 36.82
N GLY A 429 -17.85 -13.67 38.10
CA GLY A 429 -18.44 -12.91 39.22
C GLY A 429 -19.94 -13.12 39.48
N GLY A 430 -20.58 -14.11 38.85
CA GLY A 430 -22.04 -14.31 38.91
C GLY A 430 -22.83 -13.49 37.87
N SER A 431 -22.16 -12.99 36.84
CA SER A 431 -22.80 -12.36 35.67
C SER A 431 -23.69 -13.34 34.91
N ALA A 432 -24.52 -12.82 33.99
CA ALA A 432 -25.34 -13.65 33.13
C ALA A 432 -24.48 -14.61 32.28
N ALA A 433 -25.00 -15.80 31.99
CA ALA A 433 -24.36 -16.71 31.06
C ALA A 433 -24.33 -16.08 29.66
N VAL A 434 -23.26 -16.34 28.91
CA VAL A 434 -23.15 -15.95 27.49
C VAL A 434 -24.26 -16.69 26.71
N PRO A 435 -25.02 -16.02 25.83
CA PRO A 435 -26.07 -16.66 25.02
C PRO A 435 -25.53 -17.83 24.19
N GLU A 436 -26.34 -18.88 24.05
CA GLU A 436 -26.00 -20.00 23.18
C GLU A 436 -26.31 -19.64 21.71
N GLY A 437 -25.30 -19.77 20.84
CA GLY A 437 -25.43 -19.55 19.39
C GLY A 437 -25.21 -18.12 18.91
N ASP A 438 -25.46 -17.10 19.73
CA ASP A 438 -25.17 -15.70 19.41
C ASP A 438 -23.96 -15.19 20.20
N LYS A 439 -22.90 -14.79 19.48
CA LYS A 439 -21.68 -14.20 20.05
C LYS A 439 -21.71 -12.66 20.07
N THR A 440 -22.80 -12.02 19.62
CA THR A 440 -22.91 -10.57 19.49
C THR A 440 -22.95 -9.87 20.85
N PHE A 441 -22.06 -8.91 21.08
CA PHE A 441 -22.07 -8.11 22.30
C PHE A 441 -21.77 -6.62 22.06
N TYR A 442 -22.14 -5.81 23.05
CA TYR A 442 -22.09 -4.36 23.03
C TYR A 442 -21.32 -3.85 24.24
N LEU A 443 -20.38 -2.92 24.03
CA LEU A 443 -19.75 -2.17 25.11
C LEU A 443 -20.39 -0.78 25.20
N TYR A 444 -20.99 -0.44 26.34
CA TYR A 444 -21.69 0.84 26.54
C TYR A 444 -21.52 1.40 27.97
N GLY A 445 -20.93 2.60 28.06
CA GLY A 445 -20.63 3.23 29.35
C GLY A 445 -19.58 2.48 30.17
N LYS A 446 -19.11 3.11 31.26
CA LYS A 446 -18.08 2.56 32.13
C LYS A 446 -18.47 2.60 33.60
N THR A 447 -18.15 1.52 34.32
CA THR A 447 -18.25 1.41 35.78
C THR A 447 -16.86 1.06 36.32
N GLU A 448 -16.38 1.80 37.31
CA GLU A 448 -15.03 1.65 37.90
C GLU A 448 -13.89 1.69 36.85
N GLY A 449 -14.09 2.41 35.74
CA GLY A 449 -13.13 2.58 34.64
C GLY A 449 -13.17 1.48 33.57
N LYS A 450 -13.81 0.34 33.86
CA LYS A 450 -14.05 -0.76 32.91
C LYS A 450 -15.34 -0.53 32.09
N TRP A 451 -15.39 -1.06 30.88
CA TRP A 451 -16.59 -1.10 30.05
C TRP A 451 -17.66 -2.03 30.62
N ASN A 452 -18.93 -1.64 30.52
CA ASN A 452 -20.05 -2.55 30.77
C ASN A 452 -20.42 -3.29 29.48
N LEU A 453 -20.55 -4.61 29.56
CA LEU A 453 -20.92 -5.47 28.44
C LEU A 453 -22.41 -5.83 28.49
N TYR A 454 -23.08 -5.71 27.35
CA TYR A 454 -24.49 -6.06 27.15
C TYR A 454 -24.64 -7.01 25.96
N PHE A 455 -25.68 -7.84 25.99
CA PHE A 455 -26.15 -8.62 24.84
C PHE A 455 -27.38 -7.94 24.21
N GLU A 456 -27.78 -8.39 23.01
CA GLU A 456 -28.88 -7.83 22.22
C GLU A 456 -30.15 -7.55 23.05
N SER A 457 -30.56 -8.51 23.88
CA SER A 457 -31.74 -8.45 24.76
C SER A 457 -31.62 -7.51 25.98
N SER A 458 -30.59 -6.66 26.04
CA SER A 458 -30.31 -5.79 27.19
C SER A 458 -29.69 -4.42 26.86
N ILE A 459 -29.15 -4.24 25.65
CA ILE A 459 -28.53 -2.97 25.25
C ILE A 459 -29.56 -1.84 25.08
N VAL A 460 -30.76 -2.13 24.54
CA VAL A 460 -31.86 -1.17 24.42
C VAL A 460 -32.20 -0.58 25.80
N GLY A 461 -32.52 -1.45 26.76
CA GLY A 461 -32.75 -1.08 28.15
C GLY A 461 -31.60 -0.35 28.85
N ALA A 462 -30.35 -0.51 28.40
CA ALA A 462 -29.22 0.24 28.94
C ALA A 462 -29.16 1.68 28.40
N MET A 463 -29.39 1.87 27.10
CA MET A 463 -29.34 3.18 26.44
C MET A 463 -30.62 4.02 26.70
N VAL A 464 -31.81 3.41 26.69
CA VAL A 464 -33.10 4.06 26.96
C VAL A 464 -33.14 4.75 28.33
N LYS A 465 -32.42 4.22 29.32
CA LYS A 465 -32.33 4.83 30.66
C LYS A 465 -31.61 6.19 30.66
N GLN A 466 -30.78 6.47 29.65
CA GLN A 466 -30.00 7.71 29.52
C GLN A 466 -30.62 8.75 28.57
N GLN A 467 -31.39 8.31 27.56
CA GLN A 467 -31.96 9.19 26.52
C GLN A 467 -32.92 10.24 27.12
N SER A 468 -32.97 11.47 26.59
CA SER A 468 -33.94 12.50 27.04
C SER A 468 -34.58 13.28 25.88
N VAL A 469 -34.65 12.66 24.71
CA VAL A 469 -35.16 13.22 23.45
C VAL A 469 -36.60 12.77 23.20
N VAL A 470 -36.87 11.48 23.41
CA VAL A 470 -38.18 10.85 23.22
C VAL A 470 -38.94 10.89 24.53
N LEU A 471 -40.17 11.39 24.47
CA LEU A 471 -41.04 11.69 25.61
C LEU A 471 -42.37 10.96 25.45
N LYS A 472 -43.04 10.65 26.57
CA LYS A 472 -44.46 10.27 26.62
C LYS A 472 -45.26 11.38 27.30
N ARG A 473 -46.53 11.55 26.91
CA ARG A 473 -47.45 12.54 27.49
C ARG A 473 -48.13 11.96 28.74
N THR A 474 -47.87 12.51 29.92
CA THR A 474 -48.44 12.02 31.19
C THR A 474 -49.68 12.80 31.65
N ALA A 475 -49.84 14.04 31.19
CA ALA A 475 -51.04 14.85 31.34
C ALA A 475 -51.11 15.87 30.19
N PRO A 476 -52.23 16.61 30.00
CA PRO A 476 -52.29 17.68 29.01
C PRO A 476 -51.10 18.66 29.17
N ASN A 477 -50.37 18.87 28.07
CA ASN A 477 -49.15 19.68 28.00
C ASN A 477 -48.02 19.28 28.97
N THR A 478 -48.05 18.08 29.53
CA THR A 478 -47.05 17.54 30.47
C THR A 478 -46.41 16.29 29.89
N TYR A 479 -45.09 16.29 29.81
CA TYR A 479 -44.29 15.26 29.14
C TYR A 479 -43.14 14.83 30.04
N GLU A 480 -42.85 13.52 30.09
CA GLU A 480 -41.65 12.98 30.73
C GLU A 480 -40.88 12.10 29.75
N ALA A 481 -39.57 11.95 29.96
CA ALA A 481 -38.73 11.14 29.07
C ALA A 481 -39.17 9.67 29.10
N TYR A 482 -39.32 9.07 27.92
CA TYR A 482 -39.76 7.69 27.78
C TYR A 482 -38.65 6.72 28.22
N ARG A 483 -39.02 5.69 28.98
CA ARG A 483 -38.08 4.81 29.71
C ARG A 483 -38.31 3.32 29.51
N GLU A 484 -39.34 2.95 28.77
CA GLU A 484 -39.62 1.57 28.37
C GLU A 484 -38.90 1.26 27.04
N GLU A 485 -38.67 -0.02 26.75
CA GLU A 485 -37.89 -0.47 25.59
C GLU A 485 -38.72 -0.56 24.30
N ASP A 486 -40.06 -0.53 24.40
CA ASP A 486 -40.98 -0.70 23.27
C ASP A 486 -40.77 0.36 22.17
N GLY A 487 -40.56 -0.10 20.94
CA GLY A 487 -40.37 0.76 19.75
C GLY A 487 -38.96 1.36 19.60
N PHE A 488 -38.02 1.05 20.51
CA PHE A 488 -36.61 1.34 20.33
C PHE A 488 -35.83 0.15 19.75
N ILE A 489 -34.77 0.47 19.00
CA ILE A 489 -33.75 -0.44 18.47
C ILE A 489 -32.36 0.17 18.70
N VAL A 490 -31.31 -0.66 18.63
CA VAL A 490 -29.92 -0.21 18.72
C VAL A 490 -29.17 -0.62 17.46
N GLU A 491 -29.09 0.29 16.50
CA GLU A 491 -28.52 0.07 15.18
C GLU A 491 -27.54 1.17 14.79
N HIS A 492 -26.77 0.97 13.71
CA HIS A 492 -25.97 2.05 13.14
C HIS A 492 -26.90 3.12 12.54
N PRO A 493 -26.65 4.43 12.76
CA PRO A 493 -27.45 5.49 12.15
C PRO A 493 -27.41 5.43 10.62
N SER A 494 -28.57 5.45 9.97
CA SER A 494 -28.64 5.49 8.51
C SER A 494 -27.95 6.74 7.95
N LYS A 495 -27.57 6.71 6.66
CA LYS A 495 -27.04 7.89 5.98
C LYS A 495 -27.94 9.12 6.13
N SER A 496 -29.25 8.97 5.97
CA SER A 496 -30.23 10.06 6.17
C SER A 496 -30.19 10.63 7.59
N VAL A 497 -30.09 9.78 8.63
CA VAL A 497 -29.96 10.21 10.02
C VAL A 497 -28.62 10.92 10.28
N ARG A 498 -27.51 10.44 9.69
CA ARG A 498 -26.19 11.08 9.74
C ARG A 498 -26.18 12.45 9.04
N ASP A 499 -26.76 12.54 7.85
CA ASP A 499 -26.88 13.75 7.03
C ASP A 499 -27.71 14.82 7.76
N ILE A 500 -28.87 14.47 8.35
CA ILE A 500 -29.70 15.41 9.13
C ILE A 500 -28.94 15.95 10.35
N LYS A 501 -28.11 15.13 11.01
CA LYS A 501 -27.29 15.59 12.15
C LYS A 501 -26.04 16.36 11.72
N ASN A 502 -25.64 16.26 10.44
CA ASN A 502 -24.33 16.67 9.94
C ASN A 502 -23.19 16.07 10.79
N THR A 503 -23.18 14.74 10.95
CA THR A 503 -22.19 14.04 11.80
C THR A 503 -21.66 12.75 11.19
N THR A 504 -20.35 12.55 11.27
CA THR A 504 -19.68 11.31 10.85
C THR A 504 -19.68 10.32 12.02
N VAL A 505 -20.14 9.09 11.78
CA VAL A 505 -20.17 8.01 12.77
C VAL A 505 -19.34 6.85 12.23
N ALA A 506 -18.47 6.25 13.05
CA ALA A 506 -17.71 5.07 12.64
C ALA A 506 -18.63 3.83 12.63
N GLY A 507 -18.56 2.98 11.61
CA GLY A 507 -19.47 1.83 11.43
C GLY A 507 -19.59 0.89 12.64
N ARG A 508 -18.51 0.75 13.43
CA ARG A 508 -18.47 -0.03 14.68
C ARG A 508 -19.40 0.47 15.80
N LEU A 509 -19.85 1.72 15.71
CA LEU A 509 -20.70 2.38 16.67
C LEU A 509 -22.18 2.23 16.27
N VAL A 510 -23.02 1.95 17.26
CA VAL A 510 -24.48 1.90 17.14
C VAL A 510 -25.11 2.90 18.10
N ALA A 511 -26.28 3.42 17.74
CA ALA A 511 -27.02 4.39 18.53
C ALA A 511 -28.42 3.86 18.86
N LEU A 512 -28.99 4.37 19.96
CA LEU A 512 -30.40 4.20 20.24
C LEU A 512 -31.23 4.94 19.18
N GLN A 513 -32.13 4.23 18.53
CA GLN A 513 -33.01 4.75 17.47
C GLN A 513 -34.44 4.23 17.70
N LEU A 514 -35.44 4.92 17.16
CA LEU A 514 -36.80 4.40 17.07
C LEU A 514 -36.97 3.59 15.78
N ASP A 515 -37.64 2.44 15.89
CA ASP A 515 -38.07 1.63 14.75
C ASP A 515 -39.37 2.21 14.15
N PRO A 516 -39.38 2.64 12.87
CA PRO A 516 -40.60 3.11 12.20
C PRO A 516 -41.72 2.05 12.12
N LEU A 517 -41.40 0.77 12.24
CA LEU A 517 -42.37 -0.34 12.16
C LEU A 517 -42.97 -0.70 13.53
N ALA A 518 -42.32 -0.34 14.64
CA ALA A 518 -42.73 -0.68 16.00
C ALA A 518 -43.07 0.54 16.90
N LEU A 519 -43.31 1.72 16.31
CA LEU A 519 -43.69 2.93 17.06
C LEU A 519 -44.94 2.69 17.95
N PRO A 520 -44.88 2.99 19.27
CA PRO A 520 -46.02 2.87 20.16
C PRO A 520 -47.22 3.75 19.77
N THR A 521 -48.43 3.24 20.01
CA THR A 521 -49.70 3.88 19.61
C THR A 521 -50.72 3.93 20.76
N GLY A 522 -51.78 4.71 20.59
CA GLY A 522 -52.84 4.87 21.59
C GLY A 522 -52.36 5.66 22.81
N ASP A 523 -52.62 5.16 24.02
CA ASP A 523 -52.24 5.86 25.26
C ASP A 523 -50.70 6.00 25.43
N ASN A 524 -49.92 5.24 24.66
CA ASN A 524 -48.45 5.28 24.65
C ASN A 524 -47.85 6.15 23.52
N GLU A 525 -48.63 7.04 22.87
CA GLU A 525 -48.12 7.99 21.87
C GLU A 525 -46.83 8.71 22.32
N LEU A 526 -45.79 8.62 21.50
CA LEU A 526 -44.51 9.26 21.75
C LEU A 526 -44.41 10.66 21.12
N TYR A 527 -43.64 11.53 21.76
CA TYR A 527 -43.46 12.94 21.43
C TYR A 527 -41.98 13.34 21.49
N TYR A 528 -41.57 14.33 20.71
CA TYR A 528 -40.24 14.96 20.82
C TYR A 528 -40.37 16.48 20.90
N TYR A 529 -39.32 17.15 21.37
CA TYR A 529 -39.26 18.61 21.43
C TYR A 529 -38.63 19.18 20.13
N ASP A 530 -39.46 19.83 19.33
CA ASP A 530 -39.10 20.50 18.08
C ASP A 530 -39.04 22.02 18.30
N VAL A 531 -37.84 22.61 18.17
CA VAL A 531 -37.61 24.06 18.28
C VAL A 531 -38.14 24.86 17.09
N THR A 532 -38.40 24.22 15.95
CA THR A 532 -38.86 24.89 14.72
C THR A 532 -40.35 25.20 14.73
N GLN A 533 -41.12 24.47 15.55
CA GLN A 533 -42.56 24.69 15.69
C GLN A 533 -42.88 26.00 16.44
N PRO A 534 -44.06 26.60 16.17
CA PRO A 534 -44.55 27.76 16.91
C PRO A 534 -44.57 27.54 18.43
N GLU A 535 -44.37 28.62 19.17
CA GLU A 535 -44.44 28.60 20.63
C GLU A 535 -45.83 28.14 21.11
N GLY A 536 -45.87 27.06 21.89
CA GLY A 536 -47.08 26.30 22.24
C GLY A 536 -47.16 24.92 21.59
N ASN A 537 -46.63 24.75 20.37
CA ASN A 537 -46.73 23.50 19.59
C ASN A 537 -45.41 22.70 19.52
N ARG A 538 -44.38 23.07 20.31
CA ARG A 538 -43.05 22.44 20.26
C ARG A 538 -42.99 20.97 20.65
N TYR A 539 -44.00 20.43 21.34
CA TYR A 539 -44.09 18.98 21.62
C TYR A 539 -44.81 18.29 20.46
N THR A 540 -44.03 17.79 19.51
CA THR A 540 -44.53 17.20 18.26
C THR A 540 -44.68 15.70 18.40
N GLN A 541 -45.81 15.14 17.94
CA GLN A 541 -46.04 13.70 17.91
C GLN A 541 -45.04 13.00 16.99
N ILE A 542 -44.49 11.89 17.44
CA ILE A 542 -43.58 11.06 16.63
C ILE A 542 -44.42 10.19 15.69
N THR A 543 -43.99 10.15 14.43
CA THR A 543 -44.61 9.40 13.34
C THR A 543 -43.53 8.88 12.41
N THR A 544 -43.87 7.94 11.53
CA THR A 544 -42.96 7.47 10.47
C THR A 544 -42.43 8.60 9.57
N GLY A 545 -43.16 9.71 9.45
CA GLY A 545 -42.76 10.89 8.66
C GLY A 545 -41.77 11.84 9.35
N ASN A 546 -41.43 11.64 10.64
CA ASN A 546 -40.42 12.45 11.34
C ASN A 546 -39.41 11.62 12.16
N VAL A 547 -39.47 10.28 12.07
CA VAL A 547 -38.59 9.37 12.83
C VAL A 547 -37.09 9.63 12.62
N GLU A 548 -36.66 9.98 11.39
CA GLU A 548 -35.25 10.27 11.11
C GLU A 548 -34.74 11.52 11.84
N ILE A 549 -35.60 12.52 12.02
CA ILE A 549 -35.31 13.73 12.81
C ILE A 549 -35.20 13.38 14.30
N VAL A 550 -36.04 12.47 14.78
CA VAL A 550 -35.94 11.99 16.18
C VAL A 550 -34.67 11.16 16.38
N ASN A 551 -34.34 10.27 15.45
CA ASN A 551 -33.15 9.42 15.51
C ASN A 551 -31.87 10.27 15.43
N SER A 552 -31.84 11.31 14.59
CA SER A 552 -30.71 12.26 14.53
C SER A 552 -30.54 13.03 15.84
N ASN A 553 -31.64 13.30 16.55
CA ASN A 553 -31.60 13.88 17.89
C ASN A 553 -31.13 12.87 18.94
N LEU A 554 -31.62 11.63 18.92
CA LEU A 554 -31.25 10.54 19.84
C LEU A 554 -29.74 10.23 19.85
N LEU A 555 -29.00 10.56 18.79
CA LEU A 555 -27.53 10.44 18.77
C LEU A 555 -26.82 11.18 19.94
N SER A 556 -27.48 12.17 20.57
CA SER A 556 -26.94 12.81 21.79
C SER A 556 -26.97 11.93 23.04
N THR A 557 -27.56 10.72 22.98
CA THR A 557 -27.50 9.68 24.03
C THR A 557 -26.13 8.98 24.06
N GLY A 558 -25.28 9.25 23.07
CA GLY A 558 -24.02 8.54 22.86
C GLY A 558 -24.21 7.20 22.16
N TYR A 559 -23.10 6.51 21.97
CA TYR A 559 -23.00 5.30 21.16
C TYR A 559 -22.53 4.10 21.99
N ALA A 560 -22.95 2.90 21.60
CA ALA A 560 -22.34 1.64 22.03
C ALA A 560 -21.43 1.10 20.91
N SER A 561 -20.38 0.37 21.27
CA SER A 561 -19.54 -0.35 20.30
C SER A 561 -20.07 -1.77 20.12
N LYS A 562 -20.52 -2.13 18.91
CA LYS A 562 -21.05 -3.48 18.58
C LYS A 562 -19.94 -4.37 18.04
N TYR A 563 -19.76 -5.55 18.64
CA TYR A 563 -18.99 -6.67 18.11
C TYR A 563 -19.98 -7.69 17.55
N GLY A 564 -20.32 -7.59 16.26
CA GLY A 564 -21.22 -8.54 15.59
C GLY A 564 -20.57 -9.91 15.48
N ASP A 565 -21.26 -10.99 15.84
CA ASP A 565 -20.68 -12.34 15.99
C ASP A 565 -19.43 -12.39 16.90
N GLY A 566 -19.22 -11.36 17.74
CA GLY A 566 -18.03 -11.18 18.57
C GLY A 566 -16.76 -10.76 17.79
N ILE A 567 -16.85 -10.41 16.51
CA ILE A 567 -15.68 -10.18 15.65
C ILE A 567 -15.01 -8.81 15.87
N GLY A 568 -13.70 -8.76 15.62
CA GLY A 568 -12.90 -7.55 15.69
C GLY A 568 -11.55 -7.68 14.99
N TYR A 569 -10.78 -6.59 14.99
CA TYR A 569 -9.49 -6.53 14.31
C TYR A 569 -8.42 -5.71 15.05
N PHE A 570 -7.16 -5.99 14.75
CA PHE A 570 -6.02 -5.14 15.06
C PHE A 570 -5.37 -4.67 13.75
N ASN A 571 -4.94 -3.41 13.68
CA ASN A 571 -4.38 -2.78 12.48
C ASN A 571 -3.00 -2.19 12.76
N ILE A 572 -1.94 -2.91 12.38
CA ILE A 572 -0.55 -2.52 12.63
C ILE A 572 -0.03 -1.72 11.42
N PRO A 573 0.27 -0.40 11.54
CA PRO A 573 0.83 0.39 10.45
C PRO A 573 2.22 -0.12 10.06
N ILE A 574 2.49 -0.24 8.76
CA ILE A 574 3.76 -0.76 8.25
C ILE A 574 4.78 0.39 8.21
N GLU A 575 5.74 0.38 9.14
CA GLU A 575 6.85 1.33 9.18
C GLU A 575 7.77 1.18 7.95
N HIS A 576 8.47 2.26 7.57
CA HIS A 576 9.47 2.30 6.50
C HIS A 576 10.68 3.16 6.86
N LEU A 577 11.73 3.09 6.04
CA LEU A 577 13.10 3.56 6.33
C LEU A 577 13.26 5.07 6.62
N GLY A 578 12.23 5.90 6.38
CA GLY A 578 12.22 7.30 6.82
C GLY A 578 12.24 7.48 8.34
N GLY A 579 11.86 6.44 9.09
CA GLY A 579 11.87 6.39 10.55
C GLY A 579 10.61 7.02 11.14
N ALA A 580 9.67 6.19 11.61
CA ALA A 580 8.48 6.64 12.33
C ALA A 580 8.84 7.16 13.74
N VAL A 581 8.05 8.09 14.26
CA VAL A 581 8.21 8.67 15.60
C VAL A 581 7.02 8.28 16.46
N LYS A 582 7.31 7.68 17.62
CA LYS A 582 6.31 7.17 18.57
C LYS A 582 6.02 8.21 19.66
N THR A 583 4.87 8.08 20.32
CA THR A 583 4.52 8.82 21.54
C THR A 583 5.40 8.42 22.73
N GLU A 584 5.41 9.23 23.79
CA GLU A 584 6.29 9.01 24.97
C GLU A 584 6.01 7.69 25.71
N ASP A 585 4.78 7.18 25.64
CA ASP A 585 4.39 5.87 26.17
C ASP A 585 4.79 4.69 25.27
N GLY A 586 5.32 4.98 24.07
CA GLY A 586 5.70 4.01 23.05
C GLY A 586 4.54 3.34 22.32
N LYS A 587 3.29 3.75 22.58
CA LYS A 587 2.08 3.03 22.15
C LYS A 587 1.50 3.45 20.81
N SER A 588 1.68 4.69 20.40
CA SER A 588 1.11 5.20 19.16
C SER A 588 2.12 6.06 18.41
N TYR A 589 1.74 6.58 17.25
CA TYR A 589 2.62 7.40 16.43
C TYR A 589 2.32 8.89 16.62
N ASN A 590 3.36 9.67 16.84
CA ASN A 590 3.29 11.11 16.68
C ASN A 590 3.37 11.42 15.17
N PHE A 591 2.25 11.27 14.46
CA PHE A 591 2.23 11.37 12.99
C PHE A 591 2.72 12.74 12.48
N ALA A 592 2.46 13.82 13.23
CA ALA A 592 3.00 15.14 12.92
C ALA A 592 4.53 15.21 12.96
N GLN A 593 5.18 14.27 13.64
CA GLN A 593 6.63 14.08 13.70
C GLN A 593 7.13 12.86 12.88
N CYS A 594 6.28 12.19 12.10
CA CYS A 594 6.68 11.11 11.19
C CYS A 594 7.02 11.62 9.77
N PRO A 595 8.31 11.81 9.41
CA PRO A 595 8.71 12.39 8.12
C PRO A 595 8.31 11.57 6.87
N PRO A 596 8.43 12.15 5.67
CA PRO A 596 8.29 11.40 4.42
C PRO A 596 9.13 10.12 4.39
N GLY A 597 8.48 9.00 4.07
CA GLY A 597 9.06 7.67 4.09
C GLY A 597 9.01 6.94 5.44
N SER A 598 8.39 7.48 6.49
CA SER A 598 8.21 6.76 7.77
C SER A 598 7.28 5.54 7.69
N PHE A 599 6.42 5.46 6.67
CA PHE A 599 5.45 4.38 6.47
C PHE A 599 5.29 4.02 4.99
N GLY A 600 4.77 2.82 4.73
CA GLY A 600 4.36 2.35 3.40
C GLY A 600 5.14 1.14 2.90
N ILE A 601 4.59 0.49 1.87
CA ILE A 601 5.13 -0.71 1.25
C ILE A 601 5.82 -0.30 -0.06
N VAL A 602 7.13 -0.49 -0.18
CA VAL A 602 7.92 -0.24 -1.40
C VAL A 602 8.26 -1.57 -2.07
N ARG A 603 8.20 -1.66 -3.40
CA ARG A 603 8.56 -2.89 -4.13
C ARG A 603 9.99 -3.33 -3.82
N ASN A 604 10.29 -4.63 -3.97
CA ASN A 604 11.63 -5.20 -3.79
C ASN A 604 12.19 -5.06 -2.34
N HIS A 605 11.32 -4.77 -1.38
CA HIS A 605 11.61 -4.76 0.07
C HIS A 605 10.95 -5.95 0.78
N ALA A 606 11.41 -6.22 2.00
CA ALA A 606 10.83 -7.18 2.93
C ALA A 606 10.48 -6.49 4.26
N TYR A 607 9.28 -6.75 4.77
CA TYR A 607 8.74 -6.21 6.01
C TYR A 607 8.43 -7.39 6.94
N THR A 608 9.01 -7.40 8.13
CA THR A 608 8.79 -8.46 9.14
C THR A 608 8.18 -7.85 10.39
N ILE A 609 6.97 -8.28 10.71
CA ILE A 609 6.20 -7.84 11.89
C ILE A 609 6.13 -9.02 12.86
N ASN A 610 6.66 -8.87 14.06
CA ASN A 610 6.59 -9.90 15.12
C ASN A 610 5.56 -9.48 16.16
N VAL A 611 4.36 -10.06 16.13
CA VAL A 611 3.38 -9.85 17.20
C VAL A 611 3.73 -10.78 18.36
N ASN A 612 4.41 -10.23 19.35
CA ASN A 612 4.89 -10.93 20.55
C ASN A 612 3.77 -11.22 21.55
N LYS A 613 2.70 -10.43 21.51
CA LYS A 613 1.57 -10.51 22.44
C LYS A 613 0.32 -9.85 21.86
N ILE A 614 -0.85 -10.37 22.20
CA ILE A 614 -2.17 -9.78 22.01
C ILE A 614 -2.86 -9.75 23.37
N SER A 615 -3.29 -8.57 23.78
CA SER A 615 -4.06 -8.28 24.98
C SER A 615 -5.07 -7.15 24.71
N GLY A 616 -5.81 -6.72 25.73
CA GLY A 616 -6.74 -5.60 25.58
C GLY A 616 -7.96 -5.90 24.70
N LEU A 617 -8.47 -4.88 24.01
CA LEU A 617 -9.64 -4.94 23.15
C LEU A 617 -9.27 -4.64 21.69
N ALA A 618 -9.58 -5.57 20.79
CA ALA A 618 -9.53 -5.35 19.34
C ALA A 618 -10.54 -4.25 18.93
N THR A 619 -10.33 -3.59 17.79
CA THR A 619 -11.35 -2.68 17.26
C THR A 619 -12.57 -3.49 16.79
N PRO A 620 -13.79 -3.19 17.26
CA PRO A 620 -14.99 -3.92 16.85
C PRO A 620 -15.31 -3.76 15.37
N LEU A 621 -15.95 -4.80 14.80
CA LEU A 621 -16.78 -4.66 13.60
C LEU A 621 -18.24 -4.97 13.96
N ARG A 622 -19.14 -4.15 13.44
CA ARG A 622 -20.59 -4.28 13.62
C ARG A 622 -21.15 -5.54 12.93
N ASP A 623 -20.55 -5.93 11.82
CA ASP A 623 -20.91 -7.04 10.94
C ASP A 623 -19.73 -7.41 10.01
N LYS A 624 -19.78 -8.56 9.33
CA LYS A 624 -18.71 -9.02 8.43
C LYS A 624 -18.57 -8.24 7.10
N MET A 625 -19.53 -7.38 6.74
CA MET A 625 -19.51 -6.57 5.52
C MET A 625 -18.90 -5.18 5.73
N GLN A 626 -18.82 -4.69 6.97
CA GLN A 626 -18.20 -3.41 7.34
C GLN A 626 -16.72 -3.36 6.86
N PRO A 627 -16.35 -2.40 6.00
CA PRO A 627 -14.95 -2.19 5.60
C PRO A 627 -14.06 -1.82 6.79
N ILE A 628 -12.86 -2.38 6.82
CA ILE A 628 -11.87 -2.12 7.86
C ILE A 628 -11.14 -0.81 7.56
N VAL A 629 -11.77 0.29 7.96
CA VAL A 629 -11.15 1.61 8.08
C VAL A 629 -10.71 1.80 9.54
N PRO A 630 -9.40 1.92 9.84
CA PRO A 630 -8.88 2.05 11.21
C PRO A 630 -9.48 3.24 11.97
N PRO A 631 -9.66 3.18 13.30
CA PRO A 631 -10.09 4.33 14.09
C PRO A 631 -8.97 5.37 14.20
N VAL A 632 -9.31 6.66 14.36
CA VAL A 632 -8.32 7.73 14.56
C VAL A 632 -7.66 7.65 15.95
N ASP A 633 -8.45 7.31 16.98
CA ASP A 633 -8.11 7.60 18.38
C ASP A 633 -7.73 6.36 19.24
N GLU A 634 -7.87 5.14 18.71
CA GLU A 634 -7.78 3.89 19.50
C GLU A 634 -6.92 2.81 18.84
N VAL A 635 -5.60 2.95 18.94
CA VAL A 635 -4.64 1.82 18.80
C VAL A 635 -3.44 2.04 19.71
N SER A 636 -3.15 1.06 20.56
CA SER A 636 -1.97 1.04 21.44
C SER A 636 -1.10 -0.18 21.19
N TYR A 637 0.13 0.04 20.76
CA TYR A 637 1.07 -0.98 20.31
C TYR A 637 2.47 -0.71 20.87
N TYR A 638 2.98 -1.59 21.73
CA TYR A 638 4.37 -1.46 22.21
C TYR A 638 5.32 -1.98 21.14
N ILE A 639 6.04 -1.09 20.45
CA ILE A 639 6.86 -1.47 19.28
C ILE A 639 8.36 -1.33 19.52
N SER A 640 9.06 -2.46 19.73
CA SER A 640 10.52 -2.55 19.64
C SER A 640 10.99 -2.89 18.22
N ALA A 641 12.28 -2.71 17.95
CA ALA A 641 12.85 -3.07 16.65
C ALA A 641 14.33 -3.44 16.72
N ARG A 642 14.74 -4.42 15.90
CA ARG A 642 16.16 -4.69 15.60
C ARG A 642 16.37 -5.24 14.18
N LEU A 643 17.52 -4.87 13.61
CA LEU A 643 17.94 -5.04 12.22
C LEU A 643 18.88 -6.26 12.04
N ASN A 644 19.06 -6.75 10.79
CA ASN A 644 20.24 -7.45 10.19
C ASN A 644 19.92 -8.72 9.36
N ILE A 645 20.73 -8.98 8.30
CA ILE A 645 20.24 -9.58 7.04
C ILE A 645 21.36 -10.06 5.99
N LEU A 646 21.03 -10.52 4.74
CA LEU A 646 21.82 -10.58 3.43
C LEU A 646 21.12 -10.97 2.03
N ASN A 647 20.25 -10.15 1.34
CA ASN A 647 19.89 -10.02 -0.14
C ASN A 647 18.77 -8.99 -0.67
N TRP A 648 17.46 -9.04 -0.31
CA TRP A 648 16.26 -8.16 -0.57
C TRP A 648 16.07 -7.05 0.51
N ARG A 649 15.79 -5.76 0.28
CA ARG A 649 15.87 -4.78 1.41
C ARG A 649 14.89 -5.05 2.59
N ILE A 650 15.34 -5.57 3.74
CA ILE A 650 14.50 -5.60 4.96
C ILE A 650 14.36 -4.17 5.50
N VAL A 651 13.15 -3.83 5.91
CA VAL A 651 12.86 -2.72 6.82
C VAL A 651 12.91 -3.27 8.25
N PRO A 652 13.63 -2.63 9.19
CA PRO A 652 13.91 -3.19 10.52
C PRO A 652 12.69 -3.81 11.19
N THR A 653 12.90 -5.02 11.74
CA THR A 653 11.86 -5.85 12.34
C THR A 653 10.97 -5.06 13.28
N GLN A 654 9.67 -5.08 13.03
CA GLN A 654 8.66 -4.39 13.83
C GLN A 654 8.10 -5.39 14.85
N ASP A 655 8.73 -5.47 16.02
CA ASP A 655 8.17 -6.23 17.14
C ASP A 655 6.96 -5.46 17.70
N VAL A 656 5.90 -6.15 18.13
CA VAL A 656 4.67 -5.51 18.63
C VAL A 656 4.04 -6.30 19.77
N GLU A 657 3.66 -5.62 20.87
CA GLU A 657 2.61 -6.09 21.78
C GLU A 657 1.32 -5.29 21.55
N LEU A 658 0.20 -5.98 21.35
CA LEU A 658 -1.16 -5.40 21.25
C LEU A 658 -1.86 -5.43 22.62
#